data_AF-H0E424-F1
#
_entry.id   AF-H0E424-F1
#
_cell.length_a   1.000
_cell.length_b   1.000
_cell.length_c   1.000
_cell.angle_alpha   90.00
_cell.angle_beta   90.00
_cell.angle_gamma   90.00
#
_symmetry.space_group_name_H-M   'P 1'
#
loop_
_entity.id
_entity.type
_entity.pdbx_description
1 polymer ?
#
loop_
_entity_poly.entity_id
_entity_poly.type
_entity_poly.pdbx_seq_one_letter_code
_entity_poly.pdbx_strand_id
1 'polypeptide(L)'
;MATTAEQLPAWRRPWIGGDGARGIGALMVFMAHIAFAEGTYAGLQWTGLPGRDAVSIFGGEVGLHAAFSPARLVNLFFAFSAYLLARPFIAWALDRNRQPGTRNFYIRRVLRIVPGYWALCVLVVLWLVVLKGGSFDLGHSLKTLLLVDGGWNKSASGSFSWMAPLAVTWTVRVEALGYLVLPLLGWLWFLIGRRWGMRGLAVSLAGLAVLTFFLRFHFLASFPLPLLDGPAVMQWLFLPGLAVALIEAHDPLQRRIAGWRRGPTLLMALIGFLLLIGSEPASQAVIQHHVSANGPLPTDDIPRAFGILVDATRAGTWLALPMQVAGAALLLLGLLGVEWQGGRPPLRLDGKVARWVGLRSYSFYLVHFPVLGLLLPHVAPDEKGWLGYVALGAVALPVSLLAAALMYRFVEVPGMELAKRLTARRPGPLGADPAAAAALDAHRPPPPPDAGEDDRAAAAAAATPAPVAPEGSVTHTSVAPGVAPPLVPVAADAPDEVRSLRQRMRFFEGGDPLRGWMLLAVIVWHTAGWAVSVRHPAPEPDFGQYGTTIGAALQATQISVWVFFALSAYLLSRPFVAAAFGQARGFPDPGRYVRHRIGRVVPAMWAVMVIALVMYGTLGSSTGDIVAMFGFSQVWQPAAVNGAVGHAWSMDVEAVFYVALPLVGWLCWSAMRRWKGIGGWLAVALLLVVAVVATVLCSTWLPAETPPMHSPIGALVAFLPGVAFAVLEIRLGTRIARWRHTPAIGVATTLLGLLVAYKLSSWTRLGSAEAIFYNAASAGLIVGGVVLWQLSGRRTWAILRWRPVVWLGERSYSIFMIHGIAIFELRSLGVDASSLWGHFLLYFAGGAAFAIVLGVILHHLVERPLTRLSRGERPIWGGAPSTVRSPFGDPSPTREAPVPPARERALPADA
;
A
#
# COMPACT_ATOMS: atom_id res chain seq x y z
N MET A 1 -21.97 -8.97 40.68
CA MET A 1 -22.69 -9.80 39.70
C MET A 1 -21.69 -10.40 38.71
N ALA A 2 -21.40 -11.69 38.82
CA ALA A 2 -20.52 -12.41 37.90
C ALA A 2 -21.35 -12.91 36.71
N THR A 3 -21.28 -12.24 35.57
CA THR A 3 -21.85 -12.73 34.31
C THR A 3 -21.15 -14.03 33.94
N THR A 4 -21.87 -15.15 33.91
CA THR A 4 -21.39 -16.42 33.35
C THR A 4 -20.90 -16.20 31.92
N ALA A 5 -19.85 -16.91 31.50
CA ALA A 5 -19.21 -16.72 30.18
C ALA A 5 -20.18 -16.86 28.99
N GLU A 6 -21.35 -17.47 29.19
CA GLU A 6 -22.44 -17.59 28.22
C GLU A 6 -23.20 -16.28 27.96
N GLN A 7 -23.17 -15.29 28.85
CA GLN A 7 -23.85 -13.99 28.64
C GLN A 7 -22.99 -12.98 27.87
N LEU A 8 -21.74 -13.30 27.58
CA LEU A 8 -20.86 -12.42 26.80
C LEU A 8 -21.18 -12.51 25.30
N PRO A 9 -21.23 -11.38 24.57
CA PRO A 9 -21.28 -11.36 23.11
C PRO A 9 -20.20 -12.28 22.51
N ALA A 10 -20.48 -12.93 21.37
CA ALA A 10 -19.61 -13.96 20.80
C ALA A 10 -18.15 -13.50 20.64
N TRP A 11 -17.93 -12.25 20.23
CA TRP A 11 -16.61 -11.63 20.09
C TRP A 11 -15.82 -11.47 21.41
N ARG A 12 -16.48 -11.56 22.57
CA ARG A 12 -15.85 -11.58 23.91
C ARG A 12 -15.58 -12.98 24.43
N ARG A 13 -16.14 -14.03 23.80
CA ARG A 13 -15.89 -15.41 24.22
C ARG A 13 -14.49 -15.86 23.75
N PRO A 14 -13.73 -16.57 24.60
CA PRO A 14 -12.50 -17.23 24.17
C PRO A 14 -12.82 -18.26 23.07
N TRP A 15 -11.97 -18.34 22.05
CA TRP A 15 -12.07 -19.41 21.05
C TRP A 15 -11.63 -20.73 21.70
N ILE A 16 -12.56 -21.66 21.93
CA ILE A 16 -12.33 -22.85 22.76
C ILE A 16 -11.39 -23.83 22.04
N GLY A 17 -11.60 -24.07 20.75
CA GLY A 17 -10.75 -24.93 19.93
C GLY A 17 -9.43 -24.29 19.49
N GLY A 18 -9.17 -23.02 19.84
CA GLY A 18 -8.07 -22.26 19.26
C GLY A 18 -6.67 -22.73 19.62
N ASP A 19 -6.46 -23.13 20.88
CA ASP A 19 -5.18 -23.68 21.31
C ASP A 19 -4.93 -25.05 20.64
N GLY A 20 -5.95 -25.92 20.60
CA GLY A 20 -5.85 -27.20 19.90
C GLY A 20 -5.53 -27.05 18.42
N ALA A 21 -6.18 -26.10 17.73
CA ALA A 21 -5.97 -25.85 16.31
C ALA A 21 -4.52 -25.40 16.02
N ARG A 22 -3.95 -24.56 16.88
CA ARG A 22 -2.52 -24.17 16.81
C ARG A 22 -1.59 -25.34 17.06
N GLY A 23 -1.92 -26.20 18.02
CA GLY A 23 -1.14 -27.40 18.33
C GLY A 23 -1.05 -28.35 17.14
N ILE A 24 -2.20 -28.64 16.50
CA ILE A 24 -2.24 -29.46 15.28
C ILE A 24 -1.45 -28.80 14.16
N GLY A 25 -1.64 -27.49 13.92
CA GLY A 25 -0.86 -26.78 12.91
C GLY A 25 0.65 -26.94 13.13
N ALA A 26 1.11 -26.92 14.38
CA ALA A 26 2.53 -26.95 14.70
C ALA A 26 3.12 -28.33 14.42
N LEU A 27 2.37 -29.38 14.75
CA LEU A 27 2.71 -30.76 14.40
C LEU A 27 2.75 -30.98 12.89
N MET A 28 1.80 -30.40 12.13
CA MET A 28 1.80 -30.50 10.67
C MET A 28 3.03 -29.80 10.06
N VAL A 29 3.40 -28.63 10.55
CA VAL A 29 4.64 -27.95 10.12
C VAL A 29 5.87 -28.79 10.45
N PHE A 30 5.92 -29.41 11.63
CA PHE A 30 7.02 -30.30 11.99
C PHE A 30 7.12 -31.51 11.04
N MET A 31 6.00 -32.14 10.71
CA MET A 31 5.93 -33.20 9.70
C MET A 31 6.45 -32.72 8.33
N ALA A 32 6.15 -31.48 7.92
CA ALA A 32 6.69 -30.90 6.69
C ALA A 32 8.22 -30.82 6.69
N HIS A 33 8.80 -30.37 7.80
CA HIS A 33 10.25 -30.20 7.91
C HIS A 33 11.00 -31.53 7.92
N ILE A 34 10.40 -32.61 8.44
CA ILE A 34 10.95 -33.97 8.29
C ILE A 34 10.93 -34.38 6.82
N ALA A 35 9.83 -34.14 6.10
CA ALA A 35 9.74 -34.46 4.68
C ALA A 35 10.80 -33.72 3.85
N PHE A 36 11.03 -32.44 4.17
CA PHE A 36 12.11 -31.65 3.58
C PHE A 36 13.50 -32.19 3.92
N ALA A 37 13.73 -32.53 5.19
CA ALA A 37 15.02 -33.05 5.64
C ALA A 37 15.37 -34.34 4.88
N GLU A 38 14.41 -35.24 4.69
CA GLU A 38 14.61 -36.54 4.02
C GLU A 38 14.60 -36.53 2.50
N GLY A 39 14.49 -35.35 1.87
CA GLY A 39 14.51 -35.24 0.41
C GLY A 39 13.32 -35.91 -0.28
N THR A 40 12.26 -36.23 0.46
CA THR A 40 11.00 -36.80 -0.06
C THR A 40 10.11 -35.76 -0.76
N TYR A 41 10.58 -34.52 -0.86
CA TYR A 41 9.87 -33.40 -1.43
C TYR A 41 10.51 -32.94 -2.73
N ALA A 42 9.83 -33.14 -3.86
CA ALA A 42 10.20 -32.58 -5.15
C ALA A 42 9.73 -31.11 -5.23
N GLY A 43 10.62 -30.14 -5.05
CA GLY A 43 10.24 -28.75 -5.33
C GLY A 43 11.17 -27.64 -4.86
N LEU A 44 11.95 -27.80 -3.80
CA LEU A 44 12.93 -26.79 -3.38
C LEU A 44 13.99 -27.43 -2.49
N GLN A 45 15.24 -27.48 -2.96
CA GLN A 45 16.37 -27.86 -2.11
C GLN A 45 16.59 -26.77 -1.05
N TRP A 46 16.46 -27.14 0.22
CA TRP A 46 16.86 -26.30 1.35
C TRP A 46 18.36 -26.49 1.61
N THR A 47 19.19 -25.59 1.07
CA THR A 47 20.63 -25.56 1.35
C THR A 47 20.87 -25.08 2.79
N GLY A 48 21.00 -26.02 3.73
CA GLY A 48 21.22 -25.67 5.13
C GLY A 48 21.49 -26.85 6.08
N LEU A 49 21.35 -28.10 5.63
CA LEU A 49 21.69 -29.29 6.41
C LEU A 49 23.07 -29.81 5.97
N PRO A 50 24.01 -30.06 6.89
CA PRO A 50 25.33 -30.61 6.54
C PRO A 50 25.20 -32.00 5.90
N GLY A 51 25.90 -32.25 4.79
CA GLY A 51 26.14 -33.61 4.27
C GLY A 51 25.19 -34.13 3.17
N ARG A 52 24.35 -33.30 2.55
CA ARG A 52 23.51 -33.73 1.40
C ARG A 52 23.76 -32.84 0.18
N ASP A 53 24.39 -33.42 -0.86
CA ASP A 53 24.65 -32.75 -2.13
C ASP A 53 23.37 -32.51 -2.94
N ALA A 54 23.37 -31.42 -3.71
CA ALA A 54 22.28 -30.95 -4.54
C ALA A 54 22.01 -31.90 -5.74
N VAL A 55 21.08 -32.85 -5.60
CA VAL A 55 20.64 -33.74 -6.70
C VAL A 55 19.35 -33.25 -7.36
N SER A 56 19.33 -33.37 -8.69
CA SER A 56 18.44 -32.85 -9.75
C SER A 56 16.93 -32.67 -9.52
N ILE A 57 16.39 -31.65 -10.22
CA ILE A 57 15.07 -31.01 -10.05
C ILE A 57 13.89 -31.75 -10.74
N PHE A 58 14.05 -32.84 -11.50
CA PHE A 58 12.91 -33.42 -12.25
C PHE A 58 12.83 -34.97 -12.32
N GLY A 59 13.38 -35.71 -11.36
CA GLY A 59 13.48 -37.19 -11.46
C GLY A 59 12.68 -38.06 -10.48
N GLY A 60 11.89 -37.50 -9.56
CA GLY A 60 11.21 -38.28 -8.52
C GLY A 60 9.76 -38.61 -8.85
N GLU A 61 9.35 -39.87 -8.71
CA GLU A 61 7.94 -40.29 -8.80
C GLU A 61 7.07 -39.49 -7.83
N VAL A 62 5.95 -38.96 -8.35
CA VAL A 62 4.93 -38.24 -7.59
C VAL A 62 4.16 -39.23 -6.71
N GLY A 63 4.76 -39.63 -5.59
CA GLY A 63 4.12 -40.47 -4.58
C GLY A 63 3.07 -39.68 -3.77
N LEU A 64 2.24 -40.40 -3.00
CA LEU A 64 1.26 -39.87 -2.04
C LEU A 64 1.77 -38.71 -1.16
N HIS A 65 3.09 -38.54 -1.02
CA HIS A 65 3.77 -37.47 -0.29
C HIS A 65 3.55 -36.06 -0.89
N ALA A 66 3.40 -35.93 -2.21
CA ALA A 66 3.06 -34.66 -2.86
C ALA A 66 1.61 -34.20 -2.54
N ALA A 67 0.73 -35.16 -2.19
CA ALA A 67 -0.64 -34.86 -1.80
C ALA A 67 -0.75 -34.27 -0.39
N PHE A 68 0.30 -34.35 0.45
CA PHE A 68 0.31 -33.86 1.84
C PHE A 68 1.46 -32.88 2.09
N SER A 69 1.62 -31.85 1.26
CA SER A 69 2.58 -30.79 1.56
C SER A 69 2.07 -29.89 2.69
N PRO A 70 2.62 -29.98 3.92
CA PRO A 70 2.15 -29.19 5.05
C PRO A 70 2.80 -27.79 5.07
N ALA A 71 3.70 -27.49 4.13
CA ALA A 71 4.38 -26.21 4.02
C ALA A 71 3.39 -25.05 3.83
N ARG A 72 2.30 -25.27 3.08
CA ARG A 72 1.23 -24.28 2.88
C ARG A 72 0.21 -24.24 4.02
N LEU A 73 0.31 -25.12 5.01
CA LEU A 73 -0.51 -25.06 6.22
C LEU A 73 0.01 -24.04 7.23
N VAL A 74 1.23 -23.54 7.06
CA VAL A 74 1.71 -22.34 7.78
C VAL A 74 0.77 -21.15 7.57
N ASN A 75 0.09 -21.09 6.42
CA ASN A 75 -0.91 -20.08 6.09
C ASN A 75 -2.06 -20.03 7.10
N LEU A 76 -2.40 -21.19 7.68
CA LEU A 76 -3.45 -21.30 8.68
C LEU A 76 -3.06 -20.57 9.97
N PHE A 77 -1.77 -20.58 10.35
CA PHE A 77 -1.27 -19.81 11.48
C PHE A 77 -1.43 -18.32 11.28
N PHE A 78 -1.12 -17.83 10.08
CA PHE A 78 -1.30 -16.42 9.75
C PHE A 78 -2.79 -16.02 9.78
N ALA A 79 -3.67 -16.86 9.24
CA ALA A 79 -5.12 -16.63 9.32
C ALA A 79 -5.62 -16.64 10.77
N PHE A 80 -5.20 -17.60 11.60
CA PHE A 80 -5.57 -17.68 13.01
C PHE A 80 -5.04 -16.50 13.82
N SER A 81 -3.79 -16.10 13.60
CA SER A 81 -3.19 -14.94 14.24
C SER A 81 -3.92 -13.66 13.83
N ALA A 82 -4.18 -13.46 12.53
CA ALA A 82 -4.94 -12.30 12.04
C ALA A 82 -6.32 -12.20 12.68
N TYR A 83 -7.07 -13.30 12.69
CA TYR A 83 -8.40 -13.38 13.33
C TYR A 83 -8.33 -12.95 14.80
N LEU A 84 -7.49 -13.60 15.60
CA LEU A 84 -7.41 -13.35 17.04
C LEU A 84 -6.91 -11.94 17.37
N LEU A 85 -6.05 -11.37 16.55
CA LEU A 85 -5.52 -10.02 16.75
C LEU A 85 -6.52 -8.93 16.33
N ALA A 86 -7.31 -9.17 15.28
CA ALA A 86 -8.21 -8.17 14.73
C ALA A 86 -9.49 -7.98 15.55
N ARG A 87 -9.98 -9.05 16.21
CA ARG A 87 -11.20 -9.04 17.06
C ARG A 87 -11.36 -7.79 17.95
N PRO A 88 -10.40 -7.44 18.84
CA PRO A 88 -10.56 -6.29 19.73
C PRO A 88 -10.62 -4.94 19.00
N PHE A 89 -9.96 -4.81 17.84
CA PHE A 89 -9.96 -3.58 17.06
C PHE A 89 -11.24 -3.43 16.23
N ILE A 90 -11.75 -4.53 15.66
CA ILE A 90 -13.02 -4.55 14.94
C ILE A 90 -14.18 -4.27 15.91
N ALA A 91 -14.18 -4.89 17.09
CA ALA A 91 -15.18 -4.62 18.12
C ALA A 91 -15.14 -3.15 18.58
N TRP A 92 -13.94 -2.57 18.72
CA TRP A 92 -13.80 -1.14 19.00
C TRP A 92 -14.35 -0.26 17.86
N ALA A 93 -14.14 -0.65 16.60
CA ALA A 93 -14.59 0.08 15.43
C ALA A 93 -16.12 0.06 15.25
N LEU A 94 -16.80 -1.03 15.62
CA LEU A 94 -18.25 -1.22 15.46
C LEU A 94 -19.04 -0.79 16.69
N ASP A 95 -18.67 -1.29 17.88
CA ASP A 95 -19.47 -1.15 19.10
C ASP A 95 -19.04 0.04 19.97
N ARG A 96 -18.03 0.81 19.54
CA ARG A 96 -17.46 1.96 20.26
C ARG A 96 -17.06 1.65 21.71
N ASN A 97 -16.74 0.39 21.99
CA ASN A 97 -16.31 -0.05 23.30
C ASN A 97 -14.96 0.58 23.69
N ARG A 98 -14.46 0.33 24.90
CA ARG A 98 -13.18 0.89 25.36
C ARG A 98 -12.03 0.59 24.39
N GLN A 99 -11.35 1.63 23.92
CA GLN A 99 -10.20 1.54 23.01
C GLN A 99 -9.17 0.51 23.52
N PRO A 100 -8.69 -0.41 22.66
CA PRO A 100 -7.58 -1.28 23.01
C PRO A 100 -6.33 -0.43 23.30
N GLY A 101 -5.74 -0.58 24.48
CA GLY A 101 -4.52 0.17 24.83
C GLY A 101 -3.34 -0.27 23.98
N THR A 102 -2.97 0.53 22.97
CA THR A 102 -1.90 0.21 22.00
C THR A 102 -0.56 -0.09 22.68
N ARG A 103 -0.20 0.67 23.73
CA ARG A 103 1.01 0.41 24.54
C ARG A 103 0.96 -0.97 25.21
N ASN A 104 -0.16 -1.30 25.85
CA ASN A 104 -0.32 -2.58 26.54
C ASN A 104 -0.35 -3.75 25.56
N PHE A 105 -0.91 -3.54 24.36
CA PHE A 105 -0.86 -4.50 23.27
C PHE A 105 0.60 -4.81 22.90
N TYR A 106 1.41 -3.79 22.58
CA TYR A 106 2.81 -4.00 22.20
C TYR A 106 3.63 -4.69 23.29
N ILE A 107 3.51 -4.26 24.56
CA ILE A 107 4.21 -4.89 25.68
C ILE A 107 3.89 -6.38 25.78
N ARG A 108 2.61 -6.76 25.70
CA ARG A 108 2.18 -8.16 25.77
C ARG A 108 2.67 -9.00 24.60
N ARG A 109 2.84 -8.42 23.43
CA ARG A 109 3.31 -9.14 22.24
C ARG A 109 4.83 -9.29 22.23
N VAL A 110 5.57 -8.23 22.54
CA VAL A 110 7.04 -8.25 22.65
C VAL A 110 7.48 -9.28 23.68
N LEU A 111 6.93 -9.23 24.90
CA LEU A 111 7.31 -10.14 25.97
C LEU A 111 6.80 -11.58 25.79
N ARG A 112 5.92 -11.82 24.81
CA ARG A 112 5.52 -13.17 24.40
C ARG A 112 6.50 -13.77 23.40
N ILE A 113 6.97 -12.99 22.42
CA ILE A 113 7.78 -13.50 21.30
C ILE A 113 9.28 -13.39 21.58
N VAL A 114 9.73 -12.19 21.92
CA VAL A 114 11.16 -11.82 21.91
C VAL A 114 12.01 -12.67 22.85
N PRO A 115 11.59 -12.97 24.10
CA PRO A 115 12.41 -13.77 25.01
C PRO A 115 12.72 -15.18 24.46
N GLY A 116 11.72 -15.87 23.93
CA GLY A 116 11.90 -17.21 23.33
C GLY A 116 12.77 -17.16 22.08
N TYR A 117 12.58 -16.14 21.25
CA TYR A 117 13.38 -15.92 20.04
C TYR A 117 14.86 -15.65 20.37
N TRP A 118 15.14 -14.79 21.35
CA TRP A 118 16.51 -14.52 21.79
C TRP A 118 17.15 -15.73 22.44
N ALA A 119 16.41 -16.50 23.25
CA ALA A 119 16.92 -17.76 23.80
C ALA A 119 17.34 -18.73 22.70
N LEU A 120 16.52 -18.88 21.65
CA LEU A 120 16.89 -19.66 20.47
C LEU A 120 18.15 -19.11 19.78
N CYS A 121 18.24 -17.80 19.56
CA CYS A 121 19.41 -17.18 18.92
C CYS A 121 20.68 -17.47 19.71
N VAL A 122 20.63 -17.34 21.04
CA VAL A 122 21.77 -17.64 21.93
C VAL A 122 22.16 -19.12 21.83
N LEU A 123 21.19 -20.04 21.84
CA LEU A 123 21.46 -21.48 21.71
C LEU A 123 22.10 -21.83 20.36
N VAL A 124 21.62 -21.23 19.27
CA VAL A 124 22.19 -21.47 17.93
C VAL A 124 23.58 -20.85 17.78
N VAL A 125 23.80 -19.64 18.30
CA VAL A 125 25.12 -19.01 18.31
C VAL A 125 26.10 -19.84 19.12
N LEU A 126 25.71 -20.31 20.30
CA LEU A 126 26.52 -21.19 21.13
C LEU A 126 26.86 -22.48 20.36
N TRP A 127 25.88 -23.11 19.72
CA TRP A 127 26.11 -24.32 18.94
C TRP A 127 27.08 -24.10 17.75
N LEU A 128 26.90 -23.03 16.98
CA LEU A 128 27.69 -22.82 15.76
C LEU A 128 29.09 -22.25 16.02
N VAL A 129 29.20 -21.29 16.94
CA VAL A 129 30.48 -20.63 17.24
C VAL A 129 31.33 -21.49 18.16
N VAL A 130 30.75 -22.08 19.21
CA VAL A 130 31.52 -22.82 20.24
C VAL A 130 31.75 -24.27 19.83
N LEU A 131 30.78 -24.95 19.22
CA LEU A 131 30.89 -26.39 18.93
C LEU A 131 31.30 -26.70 17.48
N LYS A 132 31.07 -25.79 16.53
CA LYS A 132 31.41 -25.99 15.10
C LYS A 132 32.44 -25.01 14.53
N GLY A 133 32.98 -24.08 15.33
CA GLY A 133 34.05 -23.18 14.92
C GLY A 133 33.66 -22.15 13.84
N GLY A 134 32.38 -21.78 13.74
CA GLY A 134 31.90 -20.80 12.76
C GLY A 134 32.34 -19.37 13.06
N SER A 135 32.40 -18.52 12.03
CA SER A 135 32.72 -17.09 12.16
C SER A 135 31.51 -16.25 12.57
N PHE A 136 31.73 -15.23 13.41
CA PHE A 136 30.70 -14.31 13.91
C PHE A 136 30.71 -12.99 13.13
N ASP A 137 29.59 -12.65 12.46
CA ASP A 137 29.38 -11.31 11.89
C ASP A 137 28.41 -10.51 12.77
N LEU A 138 28.91 -9.42 13.36
CA LEU A 138 28.13 -8.54 14.23
C LEU A 138 26.97 -7.87 13.46
N GLY A 139 27.19 -7.45 12.22
CA GLY A 139 26.19 -6.71 11.44
C GLY A 139 24.96 -7.56 11.14
N HIS A 140 25.17 -8.80 10.69
CA HIS A 140 24.11 -9.76 10.42
C HIS A 140 23.50 -10.35 11.70
N SER A 141 24.29 -10.54 12.76
CA SER A 141 23.80 -10.98 14.08
C SER A 141 22.84 -9.96 14.70
N LEU A 142 23.16 -8.67 14.61
CA LEU A 142 22.27 -7.60 15.07
C LEU A 142 20.97 -7.56 14.27
N LYS A 143 21.03 -7.69 12.94
CA LYS A 143 19.83 -7.76 12.10
C LYS A 143 18.95 -8.97 12.45
N THR A 144 19.55 -10.10 12.77
CA THR A 144 18.84 -11.31 13.20
C THR A 144 18.18 -11.10 14.56
N LEU A 145 18.92 -10.64 15.58
CA LEU A 145 18.40 -10.35 16.92
C LEU A 145 17.24 -9.33 16.91
N LEU A 146 17.28 -8.37 16.00
CA LEU A 146 16.25 -7.34 15.83
C LEU A 146 15.07 -7.78 14.94
N LEU A 147 15.08 -9.01 14.40
CA LEU A 147 14.07 -9.50 13.45
C LEU A 147 14.00 -8.69 12.13
N VAL A 148 15.11 -8.06 11.73
CA VAL A 148 15.21 -7.14 10.57
C VAL A 148 15.86 -7.81 9.34
N ASP A 149 16.48 -8.97 9.51
CA ASP A 149 17.18 -9.63 8.42
C ASP A 149 16.23 -10.30 7.40
N GLY A 150 16.66 -10.45 6.15
CA GLY A 150 15.92 -11.19 5.11
C GLY A 150 16.38 -12.64 5.14
N GLY A 151 15.49 -13.58 5.46
CA GLY A 151 15.82 -14.98 5.77
C GLY A 151 16.50 -15.81 4.67
N TRP A 152 16.96 -15.19 3.59
CA TRP A 152 17.60 -15.79 2.43
C TRP A 152 18.92 -15.11 2.05
N ASN A 153 19.51 -14.33 2.96
CA ASN A 153 20.80 -13.70 2.72
C ASN A 153 21.91 -14.78 2.67
N LYS A 154 22.27 -15.19 1.45
CA LYS A 154 23.61 -15.74 1.19
C LYS A 154 24.62 -14.72 1.71
N SER A 155 25.53 -15.15 2.58
CA SER A 155 26.72 -14.34 2.84
C SER A 155 27.35 -13.97 1.50
N ALA A 156 27.75 -12.71 1.33
CA ALA A 156 28.49 -12.26 0.15
C ALA A 156 29.79 -13.08 -0.08
N SER A 157 30.24 -13.85 0.92
CA SER A 157 31.41 -14.72 0.86
C SER A 157 31.14 -16.16 0.35
N GLY A 158 29.90 -16.52 -0.02
CA GLY A 158 29.58 -17.90 -0.44
C GLY A 158 29.71 -18.97 0.65
N SER A 159 30.03 -18.58 1.90
CA SER A 159 30.17 -19.49 3.04
C SER A 159 28.81 -19.82 3.66
N PHE A 160 28.67 -21.04 4.20
CA PHE A 160 27.51 -21.56 4.91
C PHE A 160 26.93 -20.51 5.88
N SER A 161 25.71 -20.03 5.63
CA SER A 161 25.06 -19.06 6.50
C SER A 161 24.72 -19.74 7.82
N TRP A 162 25.26 -19.25 8.93
CA TRP A 162 24.91 -19.67 10.29
C TRP A 162 23.41 -19.49 10.61
N MET A 163 22.64 -18.87 9.71
CA MET A 163 21.19 -18.80 9.79
C MET A 163 20.44 -20.04 9.33
N ALA A 164 21.08 -21.01 8.68
CA ALA A 164 20.41 -22.25 8.26
C ALA A 164 19.54 -22.87 9.39
N PRO A 165 20.01 -22.94 10.66
CA PRO A 165 19.22 -23.45 11.77
C PRO A 165 18.12 -22.49 12.28
N LEU A 166 18.23 -21.21 11.95
CA LEU A 166 17.23 -20.16 12.25
C LEU A 166 16.27 -19.92 11.09
N ALA A 167 16.36 -20.68 10.00
CA ALA A 167 15.57 -20.45 8.80
C ALA A 167 14.07 -20.34 9.11
N VAL A 168 13.52 -21.23 9.94
CA VAL A 168 12.10 -21.24 10.33
C VAL A 168 11.61 -19.95 11.00
N THR A 169 12.51 -19.10 11.48
CA THR A 169 12.15 -17.83 12.15
C THR A 169 11.60 -16.76 11.21
N TRP A 170 11.62 -17.00 9.89
CA TRP A 170 11.02 -16.12 8.90
C TRP A 170 9.54 -15.82 9.20
N THR A 171 8.76 -16.79 9.69
CA THR A 171 7.34 -16.60 10.02
C THR A 171 7.12 -15.69 11.21
N VAL A 172 8.01 -15.75 12.21
CA VAL A 172 7.97 -14.90 13.42
C VAL A 172 8.19 -13.44 13.04
N ARG A 173 9.05 -13.17 12.05
CA ARG A 173 9.24 -11.82 11.49
C ARG A 173 7.95 -11.31 10.85
N VAL A 174 7.29 -12.13 10.01
CA VAL A 174 6.00 -11.77 9.39
C VAL A 174 4.95 -11.47 10.46
N GLU A 175 4.88 -12.29 11.51
CA GLU A 175 3.95 -12.08 12.62
C GLU A 175 4.25 -10.77 13.38
N ALA A 176 5.53 -10.48 13.66
CA ALA A 176 5.95 -9.24 14.32
C ALA A 176 5.59 -7.98 13.50
N LEU A 177 5.73 -8.04 12.17
CA LEU A 177 5.26 -6.98 11.26
C LEU A 177 3.75 -6.80 11.34
N GLY A 178 2.99 -7.91 11.36
CA GLY A 178 1.55 -7.89 11.59
C GLY A 178 1.18 -7.17 12.90
N TYR A 179 1.96 -7.36 13.96
CA TYR A 179 1.73 -6.67 15.23
C TYR A 179 1.97 -5.17 15.15
N LEU A 180 2.92 -4.72 14.34
CA LEU A 180 3.17 -3.30 14.12
C LEU A 180 2.04 -2.63 13.33
N VAL A 181 1.57 -3.31 12.27
CA VAL A 181 0.57 -2.80 11.32
C VAL A 181 -0.85 -2.83 11.89
N LEU A 182 -1.21 -3.85 12.65
CA LEU A 182 -2.60 -4.07 13.08
C LEU A 182 -3.20 -2.95 13.95
N PRO A 183 -2.48 -2.34 14.92
CA PRO A 183 -3.01 -1.19 15.66
C PRO A 183 -3.28 0.04 14.79
N LEU A 184 -2.48 0.25 13.75
CA LEU A 184 -2.68 1.32 12.76
C LEU A 184 -3.91 1.04 11.89
N LEU A 185 -4.04 -0.21 11.41
CA LEU A 185 -5.24 -0.66 10.70
C LEU A 185 -6.49 -0.58 11.59
N GLY A 186 -6.38 -0.92 12.87
CA GLY A 186 -7.46 -0.79 13.83
C GLY A 186 -7.91 0.65 14.02
N TRP A 187 -6.98 1.61 14.04
CA TRP A 187 -7.29 3.05 14.05
C TRP A 187 -8.00 3.49 12.77
N LEU A 188 -7.51 3.06 11.62
CA LEU A 188 -8.15 3.32 10.33
C LEU A 188 -9.58 2.73 10.31
N TRP A 189 -9.74 1.49 10.74
CA TRP A 189 -11.04 0.84 10.86
C TRP A 189 -11.95 1.52 11.86
N PHE A 190 -11.47 2.06 12.97
CA PHE A 190 -12.30 2.87 13.84
C PHE A 190 -12.82 4.13 13.15
N LEU A 191 -11.95 4.85 12.41
CA LEU A 191 -12.37 6.04 11.65
C LEU A 191 -13.41 5.69 10.57
N ILE A 192 -13.22 4.55 9.88
CA ILE A 192 -14.12 4.05 8.85
C ILE A 192 -15.43 3.55 9.47
N GLY A 193 -15.37 2.68 10.46
CA GLY A 193 -16.51 2.11 11.18
C GLY A 193 -17.39 3.18 11.82
N ARG A 194 -16.78 4.22 12.42
CA ARG A 194 -17.53 5.37 12.96
C ARG A 194 -18.39 6.08 11.93
N ARG A 195 -17.93 6.14 10.67
CA ARG A 195 -18.58 6.93 9.61
C ARG A 195 -19.44 6.09 8.67
N TRP A 196 -19.09 4.82 8.47
CA TRP A 196 -19.61 3.95 7.41
C TRP A 196 -20.04 2.56 7.92
N GLY A 197 -19.87 2.29 9.22
CA GLY A 197 -20.20 1.01 9.85
C GLY A 197 -19.54 -0.19 9.18
N MET A 198 -20.23 -1.33 9.22
CA MET A 198 -19.75 -2.59 8.64
C MET A 198 -19.44 -2.52 7.15
N ARG A 199 -20.23 -1.75 6.38
CA ARG A 199 -20.02 -1.60 4.92
C ARG A 199 -18.67 -0.96 4.62
N GLY A 200 -18.29 0.07 5.37
CA GLY A 200 -16.97 0.68 5.23
C GLY A 200 -15.83 -0.27 5.59
N LEU A 201 -16.01 -1.06 6.66
CA LEU A 201 -15.01 -2.06 7.06
C LEU A 201 -14.84 -3.15 5.98
N ALA A 202 -15.93 -3.68 5.44
CA ALA A 202 -15.90 -4.66 4.36
C ALA A 202 -15.21 -4.12 3.10
N VAL A 203 -15.54 -2.88 2.68
CA VAL A 203 -14.88 -2.22 1.54
C VAL A 203 -13.39 -2.00 1.81
N SER A 204 -13.03 -1.61 3.03
CA SER A 204 -11.62 -1.42 3.38
C SER A 204 -10.82 -2.72 3.40
N LEU A 205 -11.43 -3.83 3.82
CA LEU A 205 -10.80 -5.14 3.77
C LEU A 205 -10.68 -5.66 2.33
N ALA A 206 -11.70 -5.44 1.49
CA ALA A 206 -11.62 -5.74 0.07
C ALA A 206 -10.55 -4.90 -0.62
N GLY A 207 -10.44 -3.60 -0.28
CA GLY A 207 -9.37 -2.73 -0.75
C GLY A 207 -7.99 -3.20 -0.29
N LEU A 208 -7.85 -3.66 0.96
CA LEU A 208 -6.61 -4.26 1.45
C LEU A 208 -6.28 -5.55 0.69
N ALA A 209 -7.27 -6.39 0.43
CA ALA A 209 -7.10 -7.61 -0.37
C ALA A 209 -6.65 -7.31 -1.81
N VAL A 210 -7.24 -6.31 -2.46
CA VAL A 210 -6.78 -5.91 -3.81
C VAL A 210 -5.37 -5.32 -3.75
N LEU A 211 -5.14 -4.38 -2.82
CA LEU A 211 -3.86 -3.68 -2.66
C LEU A 211 -2.74 -4.67 -2.47
N THR A 212 -2.89 -5.57 -1.51
CA THR A 212 -1.78 -6.42 -1.21
C THR A 212 -1.56 -7.38 -2.44
N PHE A 213 -2.62 -7.74 -3.23
CA PHE A 213 -2.62 -8.88 -4.19
C PHE A 213 -1.76 -8.46 -5.36
N PHE A 214 -2.00 -7.21 -5.71
CA PHE A 214 -1.17 -6.37 -6.51
C PHE A 214 0.29 -6.28 -6.01
N LEU A 215 0.55 -6.01 -4.71
CA LEU A 215 1.92 -5.99 -4.18
C LEU A 215 2.64 -7.33 -4.38
N ARG A 216 1.94 -8.47 -4.26
CA ARG A 216 2.53 -9.81 -4.52
C ARG A 216 2.83 -10.07 -5.98
N PHE A 217 1.93 -9.66 -6.89
CA PHE A 217 2.16 -9.78 -8.33
C PHE A 217 3.47 -9.11 -8.74
N HIS A 218 3.79 -7.99 -8.11
CA HIS A 218 4.98 -7.18 -8.40
C HIS A 218 6.24 -7.62 -7.61
N PHE A 219 6.11 -8.12 -6.38
CA PHE A 219 7.29 -8.46 -5.57
C PHE A 219 7.97 -9.76 -6.00
N LEU A 220 7.21 -10.72 -6.57
CA LEU A 220 7.76 -12.01 -7.02
C LEU A 220 8.62 -11.89 -8.29
N ALA A 221 8.61 -10.74 -8.97
CA ALA A 221 9.33 -10.58 -10.22
C ALA A 221 10.77 -10.05 -10.05
N SER A 222 11.13 -9.31 -8.98
CA SER A 222 12.28 -8.39 -9.16
C SER A 222 13.05 -7.81 -7.95
N PHE A 223 12.76 -8.15 -6.69
CA PHE A 223 13.46 -7.48 -5.57
C PHE A 223 14.18 -8.42 -4.59
N PRO A 224 15.40 -8.02 -4.16
CA PRO A 224 16.04 -8.44 -2.92
C PRO A 224 16.09 -7.26 -1.91
N LEU A 225 14.96 -6.83 -1.35
CA LEU A 225 14.93 -5.95 -0.18
C LEU A 225 14.87 -6.79 1.12
N PRO A 226 15.95 -6.89 1.93
CA PRO A 226 15.97 -7.79 3.09
C PRO A 226 14.87 -7.54 4.14
N LEU A 227 14.32 -6.32 4.19
CA LEU A 227 13.23 -5.92 5.09
C LEU A 227 11.83 -6.32 4.59
N LEU A 228 11.66 -6.65 3.31
CA LEU A 228 10.38 -6.95 2.66
C LEU A 228 10.38 -8.25 1.84
N ASP A 229 11.54 -8.87 1.62
CA ASP A 229 11.75 -10.17 0.95
C ASP A 229 11.11 -11.30 1.73
N GLY A 230 9.85 -11.60 1.38
CA GLY A 230 9.05 -12.64 2.01
C GLY A 230 7.85 -12.08 2.79
N PRO A 231 8.02 -11.25 3.84
CA PRO A 231 6.91 -10.83 4.70
C PRO A 231 5.82 -10.00 4.01
N ALA A 232 6.19 -9.10 3.09
CA ALA A 232 5.24 -8.31 2.31
C ALA A 232 4.54 -9.13 1.21
N VAL A 233 5.05 -10.32 0.89
CA VAL A 233 4.40 -11.26 -0.04
C VAL A 233 3.43 -12.18 0.69
N MET A 234 3.45 -12.22 2.03
CA MET A 234 2.65 -13.12 2.86
C MET A 234 1.47 -12.43 3.59
N GLN A 235 1.28 -11.12 3.42
CA GLN A 235 0.15 -10.35 3.97
C GLN A 235 -1.24 -10.86 3.51
N TRP A 236 -1.34 -11.56 2.36
CA TRP A 236 -2.55 -12.31 1.92
C TRP A 236 -3.10 -13.21 2.99
N LEU A 237 -2.19 -13.89 3.69
CA LEU A 237 -2.51 -15.00 4.56
C LEU A 237 -3.25 -14.52 5.81
N PHE A 238 -3.17 -13.22 6.10
CA PHE A 238 -3.92 -12.58 7.16
C PHE A 238 -5.37 -12.27 6.72
N LEU A 239 -5.65 -12.06 5.43
CA LEU A 239 -6.96 -11.64 4.93
C LEU A 239 -8.11 -12.59 5.30
N PRO A 240 -7.97 -13.94 5.17
CA PRO A 240 -8.99 -14.86 5.65
C PRO A 240 -9.33 -14.62 7.12
N GLY A 241 -8.33 -14.49 7.99
CA GLY A 241 -8.55 -14.24 9.41
C GLY A 241 -9.24 -12.92 9.71
N LEU A 242 -8.84 -11.85 9.01
CA LEU A 242 -9.48 -10.53 9.12
C LEU A 242 -10.94 -10.58 8.65
N ALA A 243 -11.22 -11.29 7.55
CA ALA A 243 -12.56 -11.46 7.02
C ALA A 243 -13.46 -12.21 8.01
N VAL A 244 -12.96 -13.31 8.59
CA VAL A 244 -13.72 -14.06 9.60
C VAL A 244 -13.95 -13.25 10.87
N ALA A 245 -12.98 -12.43 11.31
CA ALA A 245 -13.18 -11.54 12.44
C ALA A 245 -14.26 -10.47 12.18
N LEU A 246 -14.36 -9.96 10.95
CA LEU A 246 -15.45 -9.07 10.54
C LEU A 246 -16.81 -9.80 10.52
N ILE A 247 -16.85 -11.04 10.02
CA ILE A 247 -18.05 -11.87 10.01
C ILE A 247 -18.55 -12.13 11.43
N GLU A 248 -17.64 -12.51 12.35
CA GLU A 248 -17.96 -12.73 13.76
C GLU A 248 -18.53 -11.47 14.42
N ALA A 249 -17.96 -10.29 14.12
CA ALA A 249 -18.45 -9.03 14.66
C ALA A 249 -19.76 -8.54 14.03
N HIS A 250 -20.24 -9.18 12.97
CA HIS A 250 -21.49 -8.84 12.32
C HIS A 250 -22.62 -9.78 12.73
N ASP A 251 -23.33 -9.42 13.80
CA ASP A 251 -24.39 -10.22 14.42
C ASP A 251 -25.39 -10.89 13.45
N PRO A 252 -25.90 -10.23 12.39
CA PRO A 252 -26.84 -10.87 11.47
C PRO A 252 -26.22 -12.04 10.70
N LEU A 253 -24.98 -11.89 10.25
CA LEU A 253 -24.29 -12.90 9.46
C LEU A 253 -23.79 -14.04 10.35
N GLN A 254 -23.26 -13.69 11.53
CA GLN A 254 -22.87 -14.67 12.54
C GLN A 254 -24.08 -15.53 12.96
N ARG A 255 -25.24 -14.92 13.25
CA ARG A 255 -26.46 -15.66 13.60
C ARG A 255 -26.98 -16.54 12.46
N ARG A 256 -26.85 -16.10 11.20
CA ARG A 256 -27.19 -16.92 10.03
C ARG A 256 -26.36 -18.21 9.96
N ILE A 257 -25.04 -18.10 10.15
CA ILE A 257 -24.13 -19.25 10.17
C ILE A 257 -24.40 -20.14 11.40
N ALA A 258 -24.66 -19.53 12.55
CA ALA A 258 -25.05 -20.25 13.76
C ALA A 258 -26.40 -21.00 13.61
N GLY A 259 -27.28 -20.54 12.73
CA GLY A 259 -28.54 -21.21 12.40
C GLY A 259 -28.42 -22.36 11.39
N TRP A 260 -27.24 -22.59 10.80
CA TRP A 260 -27.03 -23.72 9.91
C TRP A 260 -27.03 -25.04 10.67
N ARG A 261 -27.40 -26.13 9.98
CA ARG A 261 -27.17 -27.48 10.51
C ARG A 261 -25.67 -27.74 10.66
N ARG A 262 -25.31 -28.59 11.63
CA ARG A 262 -23.89 -28.96 11.88
C ARG A 262 -23.22 -29.58 10.65
N GLY A 263 -23.93 -30.41 9.89
CA GLY A 263 -23.41 -31.09 8.69
C GLY A 263 -22.79 -30.13 7.67
N PRO A 264 -23.53 -29.15 7.12
CA PRO A 264 -23.00 -28.13 6.20
C PRO A 264 -21.79 -27.36 6.75
N THR A 265 -21.75 -27.11 8.06
CA THR A 265 -20.66 -26.36 8.69
C THR A 265 -19.38 -27.19 8.79
N LEU A 266 -19.52 -28.48 9.10
CA LEU A 266 -18.42 -29.45 9.04
C LEU A 266 -17.95 -29.70 7.61
N LEU A 267 -18.87 -29.76 6.65
CA LEU A 267 -18.56 -29.86 5.22
C LEU A 267 -17.74 -28.66 4.76
N MET A 268 -18.09 -27.45 5.20
CA MET A 268 -17.31 -26.25 4.93
C MET A 268 -15.89 -26.33 5.50
N ALA A 269 -15.73 -26.83 6.73
CA ALA A 269 -14.41 -27.06 7.32
C ALA A 269 -13.60 -28.09 6.52
N LEU A 270 -14.24 -29.18 6.10
CA LEU A 270 -13.63 -30.24 5.29
C LEU A 270 -13.20 -29.72 3.91
N ILE A 271 -14.06 -28.99 3.20
CA ILE A 271 -13.73 -28.35 1.92
C ILE A 271 -12.55 -27.41 2.11
N GLY A 272 -12.57 -26.60 3.18
CA GLY A 272 -11.47 -25.69 3.49
C GLY A 272 -10.14 -26.40 3.68
N PHE A 273 -10.14 -27.50 4.42
CA PHE A 273 -8.99 -28.37 4.63
C PHE A 273 -8.49 -29.03 3.33
N LEU A 274 -9.39 -29.56 2.52
CA LEU A 274 -9.07 -30.19 1.23
C LEU A 274 -8.48 -29.19 0.23
N LEU A 275 -9.00 -27.96 0.18
CA LEU A 275 -8.43 -26.89 -0.65
C LEU A 275 -7.02 -26.51 -0.23
N LEU A 276 -6.75 -26.46 1.09
CA LEU A 276 -5.42 -26.13 1.59
C LEU A 276 -4.39 -27.22 1.22
N ILE A 277 -4.72 -28.49 1.49
CA ILE A 277 -3.84 -29.61 1.20
C ILE A 277 -3.69 -29.83 -0.30
N GLY A 278 -4.78 -29.73 -1.06
CA GLY A 278 -4.77 -29.90 -2.52
C GLY A 278 -4.12 -28.75 -3.29
N SER A 279 -3.88 -27.59 -2.65
CA SER A 279 -3.29 -26.43 -3.33
C SER A 279 -1.87 -26.67 -3.83
N GLU A 280 -1.06 -27.45 -3.12
CA GLU A 280 0.30 -27.79 -3.55
C GLU A 280 0.33 -28.75 -4.73
N PRO A 281 -0.28 -29.96 -4.68
CA PRO A 281 -0.23 -30.89 -5.81
C PRO A 281 -0.86 -30.28 -7.06
N ALA A 282 -1.91 -29.45 -6.92
CA ALA A 282 -2.47 -28.69 -8.03
C ALA A 282 -1.47 -27.68 -8.61
N SER A 283 -0.76 -26.93 -7.75
CA SER A 283 0.32 -26.02 -8.16
C SER A 283 1.42 -26.77 -8.92
N GLN A 284 1.87 -27.92 -8.40
CA GLN A 284 2.95 -28.70 -8.97
C GLN A 284 2.55 -29.32 -10.31
N ALA A 285 1.33 -29.85 -10.43
CA ALA A 285 0.82 -30.37 -11.69
C ALA A 285 0.80 -29.29 -12.78
N VAL A 286 0.39 -28.06 -12.46
CA VAL A 286 0.43 -26.93 -13.40
C VAL A 286 1.86 -26.57 -13.78
N ILE A 287 2.78 -26.50 -12.81
CA ILE A 287 4.20 -26.22 -13.09
C ILE A 287 4.77 -27.29 -14.03
N GLN A 288 4.57 -28.56 -13.71
CA GLN A 288 5.04 -29.69 -14.51
C GLN A 288 4.46 -29.66 -15.92
N HIS A 289 3.16 -29.39 -16.07
CA HIS A 289 2.52 -29.25 -17.36
C HIS A 289 3.09 -28.07 -18.18
N HIS A 290 3.36 -26.93 -17.53
CA HIS A 290 3.94 -25.77 -18.20
C HIS A 290 5.38 -26.03 -18.67
N VAL A 291 6.18 -26.70 -17.83
CA VAL A 291 7.55 -27.09 -18.18
C VAL A 291 7.53 -28.10 -19.32
N SER A 292 6.71 -29.15 -19.25
CA SER A 292 6.64 -30.18 -20.29
C SER A 292 6.11 -29.64 -21.63
N ALA A 293 5.19 -28.67 -21.62
CA ALA A 293 4.67 -28.02 -22.82
C ALA A 293 5.73 -27.17 -23.56
N ASN A 294 6.80 -26.73 -22.88
CA ASN A 294 7.89 -25.95 -23.49
C ASN A 294 9.08 -26.81 -23.95
N GLY A 295 8.98 -28.14 -23.84
CA GLY A 295 10.07 -29.08 -24.15
C GLY A 295 11.17 -29.13 -23.08
N PRO A 296 12.29 -29.84 -23.33
CA PRO A 296 13.42 -29.86 -22.43
C PRO A 296 13.96 -28.46 -22.17
N LEU A 297 14.30 -28.15 -20.93
CA LEU A 297 14.86 -26.85 -20.58
C LEU A 297 16.18 -26.62 -21.34
N PRO A 298 16.36 -25.47 -22.02
CA PRO A 298 17.60 -25.16 -22.72
C PRO A 298 18.77 -25.15 -21.74
N THR A 299 19.78 -26.00 -21.94
CA THR A 299 21.01 -25.99 -21.14
C THR A 299 21.94 -24.84 -21.53
N ASP A 300 21.81 -24.37 -22.76
CA ASP A 300 22.75 -23.44 -23.39
C ASP A 300 22.27 -21.99 -23.33
N ASP A 301 21.00 -21.77 -22.95
CA ASP A 301 20.33 -20.47 -22.85
C ASP A 301 19.65 -20.33 -21.47
N ILE A 302 20.48 -20.03 -20.48
CA ILE A 302 20.07 -19.88 -19.07
C ILE A 302 18.96 -18.83 -18.90
N PRO A 303 19.01 -17.64 -19.55
CA PRO A 303 17.91 -16.67 -19.48
C PRO A 303 16.57 -17.24 -19.93
N ARG A 304 16.53 -17.97 -21.05
CA ARG A 304 15.30 -18.58 -21.57
C ARG A 304 14.80 -19.71 -20.67
N ALA A 305 15.68 -20.59 -20.21
CA ALA A 305 15.32 -21.64 -19.26
C ALA A 305 14.75 -21.07 -17.96
N PHE A 306 15.35 -19.97 -17.46
CA PHE A 306 14.87 -19.26 -16.29
C PHE A 306 13.49 -18.62 -16.53
N GLY A 307 13.26 -18.00 -17.69
CA GLY A 307 11.96 -17.46 -18.09
C GLY A 307 10.84 -18.51 -18.06
N ILE A 308 11.09 -19.68 -18.65
CA ILE A 308 10.15 -20.82 -18.64
C ILE A 308 9.83 -21.27 -17.21
N LEU A 309 10.85 -21.38 -16.34
CA LEU A 309 10.65 -21.74 -14.92
C LEU A 309 9.81 -20.70 -14.18
N VAL A 310 10.09 -19.41 -14.41
CA VAL A 310 9.36 -18.32 -13.78
C VAL A 310 7.90 -18.34 -14.19
N ASP A 311 7.60 -18.52 -15.48
CA ASP A 311 6.24 -18.56 -15.99
C ASP A 311 5.47 -19.80 -15.52
N ALA A 312 6.13 -20.97 -15.50
CA ALA A 312 5.58 -22.18 -14.91
C ALA A 312 5.23 -21.99 -13.42
N THR A 313 6.15 -21.42 -12.65
CA THR A 313 5.98 -21.16 -11.21
C THR A 313 4.87 -20.15 -10.96
N ARG A 314 4.76 -19.12 -11.82
CA ARG A 314 3.65 -18.17 -11.80
C ARG A 314 2.33 -18.90 -12.00
N ALA A 315 2.20 -19.68 -13.06
CA ALA A 315 0.98 -20.44 -13.38
C ALA A 315 0.54 -21.36 -12.22
N GLY A 316 1.46 -22.10 -11.61
CA GLY A 316 1.15 -22.93 -10.44
C GLY A 316 0.70 -22.11 -9.23
N THR A 317 1.37 -20.98 -8.98
CA THR A 317 1.01 -20.07 -7.89
C THR A 317 -0.38 -19.46 -8.08
N TRP A 318 -0.76 -19.14 -9.32
CA TRP A 318 -2.06 -18.59 -9.70
C TRP A 318 -3.22 -19.51 -9.34
N LEU A 319 -3.06 -20.82 -9.54
CA LEU A 319 -4.06 -21.80 -9.17
C LEU A 319 -4.15 -21.94 -7.64
N ALA A 320 -2.99 -22.04 -7.00
CA ALA A 320 -2.95 -22.47 -5.61
C ALA A 320 -3.26 -21.36 -4.60
N LEU A 321 -3.05 -20.10 -4.95
CA LEU A 321 -3.28 -18.98 -4.04
C LEU A 321 -4.78 -18.78 -3.70
N PRO A 322 -5.70 -18.71 -4.67
CA PRO A 322 -7.14 -18.67 -4.37
C PRO A 322 -7.60 -19.87 -3.54
N MET A 323 -7.06 -21.07 -3.83
CA MET A 323 -7.34 -22.28 -3.04
C MET A 323 -6.90 -22.11 -1.58
N GLN A 324 -5.73 -21.53 -1.33
CA GLN A 324 -5.24 -21.29 0.04
C GLN A 324 -6.07 -20.25 0.78
N VAL A 325 -6.44 -19.14 0.13
CA VAL A 325 -7.24 -18.07 0.74
C VAL A 325 -8.65 -18.57 1.05
N ALA A 326 -9.31 -19.22 0.09
CA ALA A 326 -10.62 -19.82 0.27
C ALA A 326 -10.56 -20.94 1.31
N GLY A 327 -9.55 -21.81 1.21
CA GLY A 327 -9.34 -22.93 2.11
C GLY A 327 -9.20 -22.49 3.58
N ALA A 328 -8.34 -21.50 3.84
CA ALA A 328 -8.16 -20.95 5.18
C ALA A 328 -9.42 -20.26 5.71
N ALA A 329 -10.15 -19.52 4.86
CA ALA A 329 -11.39 -18.85 5.25
C ALA A 329 -12.49 -19.86 5.61
N LEU A 330 -12.73 -20.85 4.75
CA LEU A 330 -13.74 -21.89 4.95
C LEU A 330 -13.41 -22.78 6.15
N LEU A 331 -12.15 -23.16 6.33
CA LEU A 331 -11.71 -23.93 7.48
C LEU A 331 -11.94 -23.16 8.78
N LEU A 332 -11.50 -21.91 8.86
CA LEU A 332 -11.68 -21.07 10.04
C LEU A 332 -13.16 -20.79 10.33
N LEU A 333 -13.97 -20.48 9.30
CA LEU A 333 -15.41 -20.30 9.44
C LEU A 333 -16.13 -21.57 9.87
N GLY A 334 -15.69 -22.74 9.40
CA GLY A 334 -16.31 -24.02 9.73
C GLY A 334 -16.03 -24.40 11.19
N LEU A 335 -14.78 -24.24 11.63
CA LEU A 335 -14.39 -24.48 13.01
C LEU A 335 -15.14 -23.54 13.99
N LEU A 336 -15.21 -22.24 13.67
CA LEU A 336 -15.90 -21.27 14.51
C LEU A 336 -17.43 -21.40 14.43
N GLY A 337 -17.98 -21.74 13.26
CA GLY A 337 -19.41 -21.96 13.06
C GLY A 337 -19.96 -23.09 13.93
N VAL A 338 -19.20 -24.18 14.11
CA VAL A 338 -19.55 -25.27 15.02
C VAL A 338 -19.62 -24.78 16.46
N GLU A 339 -18.69 -23.92 16.89
CA GLU A 339 -18.72 -23.31 18.23
C GLU A 339 -19.88 -22.32 18.39
N TRP A 340 -20.19 -21.52 17.36
CA TRP A 340 -21.34 -20.61 17.37
C TRP A 340 -22.69 -21.33 17.47
N GLN A 341 -22.75 -22.58 17.00
CA GLN A 341 -23.90 -23.49 17.14
C GLN A 341 -24.01 -24.13 18.54
N GLY A 342 -23.13 -23.77 19.48
CA GLY A 342 -23.04 -24.44 20.80
C GLY A 342 -22.53 -25.88 20.71
N GLY A 343 -21.91 -26.27 19.60
CA GLY A 343 -21.25 -27.56 19.45
C GLY A 343 -19.87 -27.59 20.11
N ARG A 344 -19.42 -28.79 20.49
CA ARG A 344 -18.00 -28.99 20.80
C ARG A 344 -17.17 -28.83 19.52
N PRO A 345 -15.97 -28.25 19.60
CA PRO A 345 -15.12 -28.12 18.43
C PRO A 345 -14.83 -29.51 17.84
N PRO A 346 -14.76 -29.64 16.51
CA PRO A 346 -14.49 -30.92 15.85
C PRO A 346 -13.10 -31.45 16.26
N LEU A 347 -12.84 -32.75 16.04
CA LEU A 347 -11.54 -33.40 16.34
C LEU A 347 -11.07 -33.32 17.81
N ARG A 348 -11.97 -33.01 18.77
CA ARG A 348 -11.62 -32.80 20.18
C ARG A 348 -10.47 -31.78 20.35
N LEU A 349 -10.51 -30.66 19.62
CA LEU A 349 -9.54 -29.57 19.75
C LEU A 349 -9.50 -28.96 21.17
N ASP A 350 -10.56 -29.17 21.95
CA ASP A 350 -10.68 -28.84 23.37
C ASP A 350 -10.05 -29.88 24.31
N GLY A 351 -9.58 -31.01 23.77
CA GLY A 351 -8.96 -32.11 24.50
C GLY A 351 -7.67 -31.71 25.23
N LYS A 352 -7.39 -32.36 26.36
CA LYS A 352 -6.22 -32.07 27.21
C LYS A 352 -4.90 -32.09 26.45
N VAL A 353 -4.71 -33.07 25.57
CA VAL A 353 -3.49 -33.23 24.75
C VAL A 353 -3.36 -32.11 23.73
N ALA A 354 -4.41 -31.87 22.93
CA ALA A 354 -4.42 -30.82 21.92
C ALA A 354 -4.14 -29.44 22.53
N ARG A 355 -4.75 -29.14 23.69
CA ARG A 355 -4.49 -27.93 24.45
C ARG A 355 -3.07 -27.86 25.01
N TRP A 356 -2.53 -28.97 25.53
CA TRP A 356 -1.16 -29.00 26.06
C TRP A 356 -0.11 -28.69 24.98
N VAL A 357 -0.26 -29.28 23.80
CA VAL A 357 0.58 -29.00 22.62
C VAL A 357 0.35 -27.57 22.13
N GLY A 358 -0.91 -27.14 22.05
CA GLY A 358 -1.33 -25.80 21.66
C GLY A 358 -0.68 -24.68 22.46
N LEU A 359 -0.67 -24.80 23.79
CA LEU A 359 -0.05 -23.83 24.70
C LEU A 359 1.47 -23.71 24.50
N ARG A 360 2.13 -24.77 24.01
CA ARG A 360 3.58 -24.83 23.77
C ARG A 360 3.95 -24.67 22.29
N SER A 361 2.96 -24.46 21.42
CA SER A 361 3.15 -24.45 19.97
C SER A 361 4.21 -23.45 19.50
N TYR A 362 4.31 -22.27 20.15
CA TYR A 362 5.34 -21.28 19.84
C TYR A 362 6.75 -21.77 20.20
N SER A 363 6.96 -22.20 21.44
CA SER A 363 8.23 -22.78 21.88
C SER A 363 8.63 -24.00 21.04
N PHE A 364 7.68 -24.87 20.69
CA PHE A 364 7.91 -26.02 19.79
C PHE A 364 8.32 -25.57 18.39
N TYR A 365 7.62 -24.59 17.84
CA TYR A 365 7.95 -24.00 16.55
C TYR A 365 9.38 -23.44 16.50
N LEU A 366 9.87 -22.83 17.58
CA LEU A 366 11.24 -22.32 17.64
C LEU A 366 12.32 -23.42 17.67
N VAL A 367 12.11 -24.47 18.46
CA VAL A 367 13.18 -25.45 18.76
C VAL A 367 13.22 -26.65 17.82
N HIS A 368 12.11 -27.00 17.16
CA HIS A 368 12.04 -28.25 16.39
C HIS A 368 13.05 -28.31 15.24
N PHE A 369 13.33 -27.18 14.58
CA PHE A 369 14.22 -27.16 13.42
C PHE A 369 15.71 -27.35 13.80
N PRO A 370 16.25 -26.64 14.82
CA PRO A 370 17.55 -27.01 15.39
C PRO A 370 17.64 -28.47 15.85
N VAL A 371 16.59 -28.99 16.49
CA VAL A 371 16.54 -30.41 16.92
C VAL A 371 16.64 -31.35 15.72
N LEU A 372 15.89 -31.09 14.64
CA LEU A 372 15.99 -31.87 13.40
C LEU A 372 17.41 -31.80 12.82
N GLY A 373 18.02 -30.62 12.76
CA GLY A 373 19.39 -30.45 12.27
C GLY A 373 20.46 -31.16 13.11
N LEU A 374 20.22 -31.32 14.41
CA LEU A 374 21.09 -32.07 15.32
C LEU A 374 20.91 -33.59 15.19
N LEU A 375 19.67 -34.06 15.00
CA LEU A 375 19.35 -35.50 14.98
C LEU A 375 19.54 -36.14 13.61
N LEU A 376 19.33 -35.38 12.53
CA LEU A 376 19.40 -35.90 11.16
C LEU A 376 20.70 -36.69 10.88
N PRO A 377 21.91 -36.18 11.21
CA PRO A 377 23.16 -36.90 10.94
C PRO A 377 23.32 -38.20 11.73
N HIS A 378 22.54 -38.41 12.81
CA HIS A 378 22.69 -39.54 13.72
C HIS A 378 21.57 -40.57 13.59
N VAL A 379 20.38 -40.15 13.17
CA VAL A 379 19.19 -41.00 13.11
C VAL A 379 18.94 -41.51 11.69
N ALA A 380 19.21 -40.69 10.68
CA ALA A 380 18.99 -41.03 9.27
C ALA A 380 20.14 -40.48 8.38
N PRO A 381 21.39 -40.91 8.60
CA PRO A 381 22.53 -40.43 7.81
C PRO A 381 22.37 -40.75 6.31
N ASP A 382 21.99 -42.00 5.99
CA ASP A 382 22.02 -42.54 4.61
C ASP A 382 20.64 -42.98 4.07
N GLU A 383 19.60 -43.10 4.91
CA GLU A 383 18.26 -43.49 4.48
C GLU A 383 17.49 -42.31 3.89
N LYS A 384 17.18 -42.35 2.58
CA LYS A 384 16.22 -41.43 1.94
C LYS A 384 14.89 -42.15 1.74
N GLY A 385 13.78 -41.45 1.99
CA GLY A 385 12.43 -42.01 1.80
C GLY A 385 11.62 -42.14 3.08
N TRP A 386 10.61 -43.00 3.05
CA TRP A 386 9.59 -43.10 4.10
C TRP A 386 10.13 -43.65 5.44
N LEU A 387 11.12 -44.55 5.40
CA LEU A 387 11.74 -45.13 6.59
C LEU A 387 12.49 -44.07 7.40
N GLY A 388 13.37 -43.30 6.74
CA GLY A 388 14.05 -42.15 7.35
C GLY A 388 13.06 -41.12 7.90
N TYR A 389 11.95 -40.85 7.18
CA TYR A 389 10.91 -39.94 7.65
C TYR A 389 10.27 -40.41 8.97
N VAL A 390 9.92 -41.69 9.07
CA VAL A 390 9.32 -42.26 10.27
C VAL A 390 10.34 -42.34 11.41
N ALA A 391 11.57 -42.78 11.14
CA ALA A 391 12.63 -42.89 12.13
C ALA A 391 13.00 -41.54 12.73
N LEU A 392 13.25 -40.53 11.88
CA LEU A 392 13.53 -39.16 12.32
C LEU A 392 12.33 -38.58 13.07
N GLY A 393 11.10 -38.79 12.60
CA GLY A 393 9.90 -38.34 13.28
C GLY A 393 9.70 -38.95 14.67
N ALA A 394 9.97 -40.25 14.82
CA ALA A 394 9.84 -40.97 16.08
C ALA A 394 10.80 -40.46 17.17
N VAL A 395 12.00 -40.02 16.79
CA VAL A 395 13.01 -39.49 17.72
C VAL A 395 12.87 -37.97 17.89
N ALA A 396 12.73 -37.22 16.79
CA ALA A 396 12.72 -35.77 16.83
C ALA A 396 11.46 -35.18 17.46
N LEU A 397 10.30 -35.85 17.37
CA LEU A 397 9.05 -35.33 17.95
C LEU A 397 9.11 -35.28 19.48
N PRO A 398 9.42 -36.38 20.21
CA PRO A 398 9.57 -36.33 21.67
C PRO A 398 10.63 -35.33 22.14
N VAL A 399 11.79 -35.30 21.48
CA VAL A 399 12.89 -34.37 21.81
C VAL A 399 12.46 -32.92 21.63
N SER A 400 11.79 -32.60 20.52
CA SER A 400 11.27 -31.26 20.24
C SER A 400 10.19 -30.85 21.24
N LEU A 401 9.27 -31.76 21.62
CA LEU A 401 8.23 -31.48 22.61
C LEU A 401 8.81 -31.27 24.01
N LEU A 402 9.85 -32.02 24.39
CA LEU A 402 10.56 -31.84 25.66
C LEU A 402 11.28 -30.48 25.70
N ALA A 403 12.06 -30.17 24.67
CA ALA A 403 12.74 -28.87 24.54
C ALA A 403 11.74 -27.71 24.56
N ALA A 404 10.61 -27.85 23.87
CA ALA A 404 9.52 -26.88 23.86
C ALA A 404 8.91 -26.70 25.25
N ALA A 405 8.72 -27.78 26.01
CA ALA A 405 8.16 -27.71 27.36
C ALA A 405 9.09 -26.95 28.32
N LEU A 406 10.40 -27.17 28.21
CA LEU A 406 11.41 -26.43 28.99
C LEU A 406 11.43 -24.95 28.61
N MET A 407 11.54 -24.63 27.32
CA MET A 407 11.53 -23.25 26.83
C MET A 407 10.24 -22.51 27.22
N TYR A 408 9.09 -23.17 27.10
CA TYR A 408 7.80 -22.61 27.53
C TYR A 408 7.79 -22.29 29.02
N ARG A 409 8.26 -23.21 29.87
CA ARG A 409 8.23 -23.06 31.33
C ARG A 409 9.20 -22.00 31.83
N PHE A 410 10.41 -21.97 31.29
CA PHE A 410 11.51 -21.13 31.81
C PHE A 410 11.71 -19.82 31.07
N VAL A 411 11.17 -19.66 29.86
CA VAL A 411 11.35 -18.45 29.05
C VAL A 411 10.01 -17.78 28.73
N GLU A 412 9.07 -18.53 28.13
CA GLU A 412 7.79 -17.96 27.65
C GLU A 412 6.87 -17.54 28.80
N VAL A 413 6.67 -18.40 29.80
CA VAL A 413 5.80 -18.13 30.96
C VAL A 413 6.29 -16.92 31.79
N PRO A 414 7.58 -16.82 32.15
CA PRO A 414 8.09 -15.62 32.83
C PRO A 414 7.89 -14.34 32.03
N GLY A 415 8.11 -14.36 30.71
CA GLY A 415 7.87 -13.22 29.83
C GLY A 415 6.39 -12.79 29.83
N MET A 416 5.47 -13.75 29.73
CA MET A 416 4.03 -13.47 29.81
C MET A 416 3.61 -12.92 31.17
N GLU A 417 4.18 -13.42 32.27
CA GLU A 417 3.86 -12.93 33.62
C GLU A 417 4.39 -11.52 33.86
N LEU A 418 5.62 -11.22 33.39
CA LEU A 418 6.16 -9.87 33.38
C LEU A 418 5.26 -8.91 32.59
N ALA A 419 4.75 -9.34 31.44
CA ALA A 419 3.82 -8.54 30.64
C ALA A 419 2.52 -8.22 31.38
N LYS A 420 1.99 -9.17 32.16
CA LYS A 420 0.81 -8.91 33.01
C LYS A 420 1.13 -7.89 34.08
N ARG A 421 2.27 -8.01 34.78
CA ARG A 421 2.70 -7.06 35.82
C ARG A 421 2.89 -5.65 35.27
N LEU A 422 3.52 -5.50 34.11
CA LEU A 422 3.76 -4.20 33.47
C LEU A 422 2.50 -3.56 32.87
N THR A 423 1.48 -4.35 32.55
CA THR A 423 0.22 -3.85 31.98
C THR A 423 -0.94 -3.81 32.98
N ALA A 424 -0.74 -4.34 34.19
CA ALA A 424 -1.65 -4.16 35.30
C ALA A 424 -1.70 -2.66 35.65
N ARG A 425 -2.90 -2.08 35.67
CA ARG A 425 -3.06 -0.72 36.16
C ARG A 425 -2.74 -0.72 37.65
N ARG A 426 -1.83 0.14 38.10
CA ARG A 426 -1.85 0.59 39.50
C ARG A 426 -3.23 1.21 39.72
N PRO A 427 -4.02 0.79 40.74
CA PRO A 427 -5.15 1.59 41.16
C PRO A 427 -4.59 2.96 41.57
N GLY A 428 -4.91 4.00 40.81
CA GLY A 428 -4.61 5.36 41.23
C GLY A 428 -5.54 5.74 42.39
N PRO A 429 -5.17 6.68 43.27
CA PRO A 429 -6.02 7.12 44.40
C PRO A 429 -7.31 7.85 44.00
N LEU A 430 -7.74 7.79 42.74
CA LEU A 430 -8.86 8.53 42.18
C LEU A 430 -9.81 7.55 41.48
N GLY A 431 -10.62 6.89 42.31
CA GLY A 431 -11.63 5.92 41.87
C GLY A 431 -12.65 5.55 42.95
N ALA A 432 -12.58 6.16 44.14
CA ALA A 432 -13.73 6.26 45.01
C ALA A 432 -14.48 7.52 44.59
N ASP A 433 -15.61 7.34 43.91
CA ASP A 433 -16.61 8.40 43.80
C ASP A 433 -17.07 8.72 45.25
N PRO A 434 -16.86 9.94 45.78
CA PRO A 434 -17.27 10.28 47.14
C PRO A 434 -18.77 10.07 47.35
N ALA A 435 -19.58 10.19 46.28
CA ALA A 435 -21.01 9.94 46.32
C ALA A 435 -21.34 8.45 46.45
N ALA A 436 -20.54 7.55 45.86
CA ALA A 436 -20.72 6.11 46.01
C ALA A 436 -20.25 5.61 47.39
N ALA A 437 -19.22 6.24 47.97
CA ALA A 437 -18.78 5.97 49.33
C ALA A 437 -19.82 6.44 50.37
N ALA A 438 -20.43 7.61 50.17
CA ALA A 438 -21.51 8.13 51.01
C ALA A 438 -22.81 7.29 50.91
N ALA A 439 -23.13 6.78 49.73
CA ALA A 439 -24.29 5.89 49.53
C ALA A 439 -24.12 4.51 50.20
N LEU A 440 -22.88 4.06 50.40
CA LEU A 440 -22.56 2.81 51.09
C LEU A 440 -22.62 2.96 52.63
N ASP A 441 -22.33 4.14 53.17
CA ASP A 441 -22.49 4.43 54.61
C ASP A 441 -23.96 4.67 55.00
N ALA A 442 -24.80 5.19 54.08
CA ALA A 442 -26.23 5.39 54.31
C ALA A 442 -27.07 4.09 54.33
N HIS A 443 -26.48 2.95 53.98
CA HIS A 443 -27.13 1.63 54.00
C HIS A 443 -26.53 0.67 55.03
N ARG A 444 -25.74 1.18 55.97
CA ARG A 444 -25.31 0.41 57.14
C ARG A 444 -26.47 0.40 58.15
N PRO A 445 -27.11 -0.74 58.44
CA PRO A 445 -28.11 -0.79 59.50
C PRO A 445 -27.45 -0.46 60.84
N PRO A 446 -28.12 0.27 61.75
CA PRO A 446 -27.58 0.54 63.08
C PRO A 446 -27.39 -0.78 63.83
N PRO A 447 -26.41 -0.85 64.75
CA PRO A 447 -26.20 -2.05 65.56
C PRO A 447 -27.47 -2.33 66.40
N PRO A 448 -27.81 -3.60 66.64
CA PRO A 448 -29.01 -3.95 67.37
C PRO A 448 -28.91 -3.48 68.83
N PRO A 449 -29.98 -2.95 69.42
CA PRO A 449 -30.04 -2.73 70.86
C PRO A 449 -30.23 -4.07 71.59
N ASP A 450 -29.54 -4.21 72.72
CA ASP A 450 -29.65 -5.34 73.63
C ASP A 450 -31.10 -5.52 74.15
N ALA A 451 -31.39 -6.76 74.53
CA ALA A 451 -32.69 -7.36 74.78
C ALA A 451 -33.65 -6.61 75.74
N GLY A 452 -34.95 -6.80 75.49
CA GLY A 452 -36.02 -6.57 76.45
C GLY A 452 -37.35 -7.16 75.95
N GLU A 453 -37.88 -8.11 76.71
CA GLU A 453 -39.23 -8.64 76.61
C GLU A 453 -40.26 -7.52 76.80
N ASP A 454 -41.19 -7.37 75.86
CA ASP A 454 -42.63 -7.16 76.07
C ASP A 454 -43.29 -6.55 74.83
N ASP A 455 -44.60 -6.79 74.71
CA ASP A 455 -45.53 -6.21 73.74
C ASP A 455 -45.63 -6.85 72.35
N ARG A 456 -46.25 -8.03 72.39
CA ARG A 456 -47.36 -8.35 71.48
C ARG A 456 -48.37 -7.20 71.43
N ALA A 457 -48.96 -7.01 70.25
CA ALA A 457 -50.21 -6.30 69.95
C ALA A 457 -50.14 -4.79 69.63
N ALA A 458 -50.12 -4.48 68.33
CA ALA A 458 -50.96 -3.42 67.76
C ALA A 458 -51.01 -3.48 66.21
N ALA A 459 -52.20 -3.80 65.69
CA ALA A 459 -52.83 -3.29 64.46
C ALA A 459 -52.00 -3.26 63.15
N ALA A 460 -52.29 -4.07 62.11
CA ALA A 460 -53.53 -4.18 61.34
C ALA A 460 -54.13 -2.82 60.90
N ALA A 461 -53.82 -2.36 59.67
CA ALA A 461 -54.78 -1.77 58.71
C ALA A 461 -54.10 -1.13 57.49
N ALA A 462 -54.77 -1.28 56.33
CA ALA A 462 -54.71 -0.47 55.09
C ALA A 462 -53.49 -0.62 54.15
N ALA A 463 -53.62 -0.62 52.82
CA ALA A 463 -54.74 -0.72 51.88
C ALA A 463 -54.16 -0.93 50.46
N THR A 464 -55.02 -1.39 49.56
CA THR A 464 -54.88 -1.84 48.17
C THR A 464 -54.39 -0.80 47.12
N PRO A 465 -54.01 -1.25 45.90
CA PRO A 465 -53.50 -0.40 44.80
C PRO A 465 -54.62 0.15 43.88
N ALA A 466 -54.35 1.29 43.22
CA ALA A 466 -55.28 2.01 42.32
C ALA A 466 -54.61 2.38 40.97
N PRO A 467 -55.38 2.70 39.89
CA PRO A 467 -55.15 2.15 38.55
C PRO A 467 -54.85 3.16 37.41
N VAL A 468 -54.72 2.58 36.21
CA VAL A 468 -54.50 3.12 34.86
C VAL A 468 -55.59 4.10 34.39
N ALA A 469 -55.20 5.13 33.62
CA ALA A 469 -56.09 6.13 33.00
C ALA A 469 -56.13 6.03 31.44
N PRO A 470 -57.22 6.47 30.76
CA PRO A 470 -57.50 6.14 29.37
C PRO A 470 -57.29 7.28 28.34
N GLU A 471 -57.40 6.89 27.06
CA GLU A 471 -57.32 7.69 25.83
C GLU A 471 -58.44 8.75 25.68
N GLY A 472 -58.13 9.84 24.94
CA GLY A 472 -59.11 10.87 24.55
C GLY A 472 -58.67 11.76 23.37
N SER A 473 -59.28 11.49 22.21
CA SER A 473 -59.75 12.36 21.11
C SER A 473 -59.01 13.64 20.63
N VAL A 474 -58.67 13.56 19.35
CA VAL A 474 -58.64 14.55 18.24
C VAL A 474 -59.30 15.92 18.47
N THR A 475 -58.58 17.00 18.14
CA THR A 475 -59.14 18.22 17.53
C THR A 475 -58.28 18.70 16.36
N HIS A 476 -58.95 19.05 15.27
CA HIS A 476 -58.41 19.61 14.04
C HIS A 476 -58.07 21.10 14.24
N THR A 477 -56.93 21.56 13.72
CA THR A 477 -56.74 22.96 13.34
C THR A 477 -56.15 23.07 11.93
N SER A 478 -56.78 23.94 11.15
CA SER A 478 -56.70 24.16 9.72
C SER A 478 -55.34 24.65 9.23
N VAL A 479 -54.91 24.13 8.08
CA VAL A 479 -53.82 24.65 7.27
C VAL A 479 -54.33 25.80 6.40
N ALA A 480 -53.77 27.00 6.57
CA ALA A 480 -53.91 28.09 5.61
C ALA A 480 -52.83 27.95 4.51
N PRO A 481 -53.13 28.19 3.23
CA PRO A 481 -52.17 28.13 2.14
C PRO A 481 -51.46 29.49 1.96
N GLY A 482 -50.14 29.46 1.77
CA GLY A 482 -49.41 30.59 1.16
C GLY A 482 -48.48 31.38 2.07
N VAL A 483 -47.35 30.78 2.46
CA VAL A 483 -46.08 31.53 2.64
C VAL A 483 -44.96 30.61 2.16
N ALA A 484 -44.33 30.96 1.04
CA ALA A 484 -43.10 30.31 0.60
C ALA A 484 -42.01 30.57 1.66
N PRO A 485 -41.30 29.55 2.16
CA PRO A 485 -40.18 29.80 3.07
C PRO A 485 -39.13 30.66 2.35
N PRO A 486 -38.52 31.66 3.01
CA PRO A 486 -37.49 32.44 2.36
C PRO A 486 -36.37 31.50 1.91
N LEU A 487 -36.03 31.58 0.63
CA LEU A 487 -34.86 30.92 0.06
C LEU A 487 -33.64 31.36 0.87
N VAL A 488 -33.21 30.51 1.81
CA VAL A 488 -31.94 30.67 2.49
C VAL A 488 -30.86 30.58 1.41
N PRO A 489 -30.09 31.65 1.13
CA PRO A 489 -28.98 31.54 0.22
C PRO A 489 -27.93 30.63 0.88
N VAL A 490 -27.74 29.46 0.29
CA VAL A 490 -26.66 28.55 0.69
C VAL A 490 -25.33 29.27 0.46
N ALA A 491 -24.60 29.47 1.58
CA ALA A 491 -23.19 29.85 1.71
C ALA A 491 -22.82 31.35 1.58
N ALA A 492 -23.02 32.11 2.66
CA ALA A 492 -22.28 33.37 2.91
C ALA A 492 -21.32 33.29 4.13
N ASP A 493 -21.57 32.43 5.12
CA ASP A 493 -20.80 32.42 6.39
C ASP A 493 -19.67 31.38 6.42
N ALA A 494 -18.75 31.43 5.46
CA ALA A 494 -17.44 30.84 5.67
C ALA A 494 -16.59 31.85 6.45
N PRO A 495 -15.97 31.48 7.61
CA PRO A 495 -15.07 32.37 8.35
C PRO A 495 -14.04 32.99 7.40
N ASP A 496 -13.68 34.26 7.61
CA ASP A 496 -12.73 34.98 6.74
C ASP A 496 -11.43 34.21 6.48
N GLU A 497 -11.01 33.41 7.45
CA GLU A 497 -9.89 32.49 7.34
C GLU A 497 -10.09 31.40 6.27
N VAL A 498 -11.28 30.77 6.19
CA VAL A 498 -11.65 29.78 5.17
C VAL A 498 -11.79 30.43 3.80
N ARG A 499 -12.30 31.67 3.75
CA ARG A 499 -12.40 32.46 2.52
C ARG A 499 -10.99 32.79 2.00
N SER A 500 -10.07 33.21 2.89
CA SER A 500 -8.67 33.51 2.57
C SER A 500 -7.87 32.28 2.14
N LEU A 501 -8.10 31.12 2.76
CA LEU A 501 -7.50 29.83 2.36
C LEU A 501 -7.99 29.41 0.99
N ARG A 502 -9.31 29.47 0.72
CA ARG A 502 -9.87 29.19 -0.61
C ARG A 502 -9.34 30.14 -1.68
N GLN A 503 -9.12 31.40 -1.33
CA GLN A 503 -8.58 32.41 -2.25
C GLN A 503 -7.09 32.17 -2.54
N ARG A 504 -6.28 31.83 -1.52
CA ARG A 504 -4.87 31.41 -1.68
C ARG A 504 -4.71 30.10 -2.46
N MET A 505 -5.65 29.17 -2.29
CA MET A 505 -5.67 27.91 -3.05
C MET A 505 -6.19 28.06 -4.48
N ARG A 506 -6.69 29.23 -4.92
CA ARG A 506 -7.10 29.38 -6.34
C ARG A 506 -5.96 29.07 -7.31
N PHE A 507 -4.72 29.32 -6.89
CA PHE A 507 -3.50 29.02 -7.65
C PHE A 507 -2.60 28.08 -6.85
N PHE A 508 -2.09 27.03 -7.50
CA PHE A 508 -1.08 26.15 -6.90
C PHE A 508 0.29 26.81 -7.07
N GLU A 509 0.78 27.48 -6.02
CA GLU A 509 2.02 28.29 -6.06
C GLU A 509 3.25 27.44 -6.38
N GLY A 510 3.26 26.18 -5.95
CA GLY A 510 4.38 25.26 -6.19
C GLY A 510 4.44 24.69 -7.60
N GLY A 511 3.42 24.88 -8.43
CA GLY A 511 3.27 24.18 -9.71
C GLY A 511 4.34 24.50 -10.73
N ASP A 512 4.43 25.77 -11.15
CA ASP A 512 5.39 26.21 -12.16
C ASP A 512 6.85 26.00 -11.71
N PRO A 513 7.25 26.37 -10.48
CA PRO A 513 8.62 26.08 -10.07
C PRO A 513 8.96 24.59 -9.92
N LEU A 514 7.99 23.73 -9.55
CA LEU A 514 8.23 22.29 -9.58
C LEU A 514 8.51 21.82 -11.01
N ARG A 515 7.76 22.32 -12.00
CA ARG A 515 8.05 22.07 -13.44
C ARG A 515 9.45 22.53 -13.85
N GLY A 516 9.90 23.69 -13.35
CA GLY A 516 11.24 24.21 -13.63
C GLY A 516 12.35 23.26 -13.17
N TRP A 517 12.26 22.74 -11.93
CA TRP A 517 13.20 21.73 -11.44
C TRP A 517 13.10 20.40 -12.20
N MET A 518 11.89 19.96 -12.54
CA MET A 518 11.72 18.72 -13.28
C MET A 518 12.26 18.84 -14.71
N LEU A 519 12.12 20.00 -15.36
CA LEU A 519 12.76 20.26 -16.66
C LEU A 519 14.28 20.14 -16.57
N LEU A 520 14.91 20.73 -15.56
CA LEU A 520 16.36 20.60 -15.36
C LEU A 520 16.76 19.14 -15.14
N ALA A 521 15.99 18.40 -14.35
CA ALA A 521 16.21 16.97 -14.15
C ALA A 521 16.07 16.15 -15.44
N VAL A 522 15.12 16.49 -16.34
CA VAL A 522 15.01 15.87 -17.67
C VAL A 522 16.29 16.10 -18.49
N ILE A 523 16.79 17.34 -18.49
CA ILE A 523 18.01 17.68 -19.22
C ILE A 523 19.20 16.90 -18.66
N VAL A 524 19.37 16.88 -17.33
CA VAL A 524 20.44 16.11 -16.66
C VAL A 524 20.38 14.62 -17.03
N TRP A 525 19.19 14.01 -17.00
CA TRP A 525 19.04 12.61 -17.33
C TRP A 525 19.48 12.30 -18.77
N HIS A 526 19.00 13.09 -19.73
CA HIS A 526 19.34 12.88 -21.14
C HIS A 526 20.82 13.15 -21.42
N THR A 527 21.39 14.23 -20.87
CA THR A 527 22.80 14.56 -21.12
C THR A 527 23.74 13.55 -20.48
N ALA A 528 23.41 13.03 -19.28
CA ALA A 528 24.17 11.97 -18.63
C ALA A 528 24.05 10.64 -19.38
N GLY A 529 22.85 10.29 -19.84
CA GLY A 529 22.60 9.09 -20.64
C GLY A 529 23.36 9.13 -21.96
N TRP A 530 23.24 10.23 -22.72
CA TRP A 530 23.95 10.40 -23.99
C TRP A 530 25.47 10.41 -23.84
N ALA A 531 26.01 11.04 -22.80
CA ALA A 531 27.45 11.01 -22.54
C ALA A 531 27.96 9.58 -22.29
N VAL A 532 27.16 8.71 -21.67
CA VAL A 532 27.47 7.28 -21.55
C VAL A 532 27.34 6.59 -22.90
N SER A 533 26.20 6.75 -23.59
CA SER A 533 25.91 6.05 -24.85
C SER A 533 26.92 6.35 -25.97
N VAL A 534 27.50 7.55 -26.00
CA VAL A 534 28.56 7.90 -26.97
C VAL A 534 29.86 7.13 -26.69
N ARG A 535 30.22 6.92 -25.42
CA ARG A 535 31.46 6.19 -25.06
C ARG A 535 31.26 4.68 -24.95
N HIS A 536 30.05 4.25 -24.60
CA HIS A 536 29.65 2.87 -24.38
C HIS A 536 28.31 2.62 -25.08
N PRO A 537 28.32 2.37 -26.41
CA PRO A 537 27.09 2.14 -27.16
C PRO A 537 26.36 0.90 -26.65
N ALA A 538 25.17 1.10 -26.09
CA ALA A 538 24.28 0.06 -25.61
C ALA A 538 22.82 0.50 -25.85
N PRO A 539 21.86 -0.45 -25.92
CA PRO A 539 20.45 -0.13 -26.08
C PRO A 539 19.90 0.79 -24.99
N GLU A 540 20.41 0.66 -23.75
CA GLU A 540 20.10 1.53 -22.63
C GLU A 540 21.39 2.09 -22.00
N PRO A 541 21.39 3.37 -21.56
CA PRO A 541 22.57 3.96 -20.94
C PRO A 541 22.85 3.36 -19.55
N ASP A 542 24.03 2.77 -19.37
CA ASP A 542 24.52 2.29 -18.08
C ASP A 542 25.04 3.46 -17.22
N PHE A 543 24.18 4.02 -16.37
CA PHE A 543 24.57 5.08 -15.43
C PHE A 543 25.61 4.62 -14.39
N GLY A 544 25.85 3.31 -14.24
CA GLY A 544 26.90 2.76 -13.37
C GLY A 544 28.30 3.24 -13.73
N GLN A 545 28.51 3.71 -14.97
CA GLN A 545 29.76 4.32 -15.44
C GLN A 545 30.14 5.61 -14.68
N TYR A 546 29.18 6.29 -14.04
CA TYR A 546 29.46 7.44 -13.15
C TYR A 546 29.78 7.02 -11.70
N GLY A 547 29.87 5.73 -11.42
CA GLY A 547 29.98 5.15 -10.08
C GLY A 547 28.61 4.86 -9.44
N THR A 548 28.56 3.94 -8.48
CA THR A 548 27.30 3.39 -7.94
C THR A 548 26.37 4.44 -7.31
N THR A 549 26.93 5.42 -6.61
CA THR A 549 26.15 6.43 -5.87
C THR A 549 25.71 7.57 -6.79
N ILE A 550 26.65 8.13 -7.56
CA ILE A 550 26.38 9.26 -8.44
C ILE A 550 25.57 8.81 -9.66
N GLY A 551 25.89 7.65 -10.23
CA GLY A 551 25.11 7.01 -11.28
C GLY A 551 23.65 6.79 -10.88
N ALA A 552 23.40 6.27 -9.68
CA ALA A 552 22.04 6.13 -9.17
C ALA A 552 21.33 7.48 -8.99
N ALA A 553 22.04 8.54 -8.56
CA ALA A 553 21.47 9.87 -8.43
C ALA A 553 21.12 10.48 -9.80
N LEU A 554 21.99 10.33 -10.80
CA LEU A 554 21.75 10.77 -12.17
C LEU A 554 20.58 10.00 -12.78
N GLN A 555 20.53 8.67 -12.62
CA GLN A 555 19.41 7.85 -13.08
C GLN A 555 18.09 8.23 -12.37
N ALA A 556 18.13 8.57 -11.09
CA ALA A 556 16.95 9.00 -10.33
C ALA A 556 16.30 10.28 -10.87
N THR A 557 17.02 11.09 -11.64
CA THR A 557 16.43 12.27 -12.30
C THR A 557 15.36 11.90 -13.34
N GLN A 558 15.27 10.64 -13.77
CA GLN A 558 14.17 10.11 -14.58
C GLN A 558 12.80 10.27 -13.91
N ILE A 559 12.75 10.39 -12.57
CA ILE A 559 11.52 10.65 -11.82
C ILE A 559 10.81 11.94 -12.27
N SER A 560 11.53 12.84 -12.94
CA SER A 560 11.01 14.10 -13.48
C SER A 560 9.77 13.93 -14.37
N VAL A 561 9.78 12.97 -15.30
CA VAL A 561 8.65 12.69 -16.19
C VAL A 561 7.42 12.23 -15.39
N TRP A 562 7.64 11.42 -14.36
CA TRP A 562 6.58 10.95 -13.47
C TRP A 562 5.97 12.08 -12.63
N VAL A 563 6.81 13.00 -12.15
CA VAL A 563 6.35 14.20 -11.45
C VAL A 563 5.55 15.09 -12.40
N PHE A 564 5.94 15.22 -13.67
CA PHE A 564 5.12 15.92 -14.67
C PHE A 564 3.74 15.29 -14.82
N PHE A 565 3.65 13.96 -14.97
CA PHE A 565 2.35 13.27 -15.07
C PHE A 565 1.50 13.44 -13.81
N ALA A 566 2.06 13.22 -12.62
CA ALA A 566 1.35 13.38 -11.36
C ALA A 566 0.88 14.84 -11.16
N LEU A 567 1.73 15.82 -11.48
CA LEU A 567 1.39 17.23 -11.37
C LEU A 567 0.32 17.65 -12.39
N SER A 568 0.44 17.20 -13.64
CA SER A 568 -0.58 17.42 -14.68
C SER A 568 -1.91 16.84 -14.22
N ALA A 569 -1.94 15.58 -13.78
CA ALA A 569 -3.15 14.92 -13.29
C ALA A 569 -3.80 15.69 -12.13
N TYR A 570 -3.00 16.15 -11.15
CA TYR A 570 -3.47 16.97 -10.04
C TYR A 570 -4.14 18.25 -10.54
N LEU A 571 -3.46 19.04 -11.39
CA LEU A 571 -3.96 20.32 -11.88
C LEU A 571 -5.19 20.18 -12.79
N LEU A 572 -5.21 19.14 -13.63
CA LEU A 572 -6.27 18.88 -14.61
C LEU A 572 -7.54 18.36 -13.93
N SER A 573 -7.40 17.43 -12.97
CA SER A 573 -8.55 16.82 -12.30
C SER A 573 -9.23 17.74 -11.29
N ARG A 574 -8.46 18.67 -10.68
CA ARG A 574 -8.93 19.61 -9.64
C ARG A 574 -10.29 20.27 -9.91
N PRO A 575 -10.53 20.94 -11.06
CA PRO A 575 -11.83 21.58 -11.33
C PRO A 575 -12.99 20.57 -11.44
N PHE A 576 -12.75 19.40 -12.02
CA PHE A 576 -13.77 18.35 -12.15
C PHE A 576 -14.10 17.74 -10.78
N VAL A 577 -13.09 17.49 -9.96
CA VAL A 577 -13.24 17.00 -8.59
C VAL A 577 -13.97 18.03 -7.71
N ALA A 578 -13.71 19.32 -7.91
CA ALA A 578 -14.40 20.39 -7.18
C ALA A 578 -15.90 20.45 -7.54
N ALA A 579 -16.23 20.29 -8.83
CA ALA A 579 -17.62 20.19 -9.29
C ALA A 579 -18.30 18.94 -8.74
N ALA A 580 -17.63 17.80 -8.79
CA ALA A 580 -18.07 16.51 -8.25
C ALA A 580 -18.48 16.59 -6.76
N PHE A 581 -17.72 17.33 -5.96
CA PHE A 581 -18.01 17.51 -4.52
C PHE A 581 -18.85 18.74 -4.20
N GLY A 582 -19.48 19.37 -5.20
CA GLY A 582 -20.37 20.52 -5.00
C GLY A 582 -19.66 21.78 -4.49
N GLN A 583 -18.34 21.88 -4.65
CA GLN A 583 -17.56 23.07 -4.31
C GLN A 583 -17.43 24.06 -5.48
N ALA A 584 -17.82 23.65 -6.69
CA ALA A 584 -17.94 24.52 -7.86
C ALA A 584 -19.41 24.72 -8.24
N ARG A 585 -19.72 25.84 -8.93
CA ARG A 585 -21.08 26.19 -9.37
C ARG A 585 -21.70 25.22 -10.37
N GLY A 586 -20.88 24.42 -11.07
CA GLY A 586 -21.32 23.47 -12.08
C GLY A 586 -20.15 22.67 -12.65
N PHE A 587 -20.45 21.75 -13.57
CA PHE A 587 -19.42 21.00 -14.29
C PHE A 587 -18.63 21.95 -15.22
N PRO A 588 -17.28 21.85 -15.29
CA PRO A 588 -16.50 22.67 -16.19
C PRO A 588 -16.87 22.42 -17.66
N ASP A 589 -16.91 23.47 -18.48
CA ASP A 589 -17.19 23.37 -19.93
C ASP A 589 -16.08 22.56 -20.65
N PRO A 590 -16.39 21.35 -21.17
CA PRO A 590 -15.41 20.53 -21.88
C PRO A 590 -14.87 21.19 -23.14
N GLY A 591 -15.70 21.93 -23.89
CA GLY A 591 -15.31 22.55 -25.15
C GLY A 591 -14.29 23.65 -24.94
N ARG A 592 -14.53 24.55 -23.98
CA ARG A 592 -13.54 25.56 -23.58
C ARG A 592 -12.26 24.94 -23.03
N TYR A 593 -12.37 23.87 -22.25
CA TYR A 593 -11.22 23.14 -21.74
C TYR A 593 -10.36 22.55 -22.87
N VAL A 594 -10.96 21.80 -23.80
CA VAL A 594 -10.25 21.16 -24.93
C VAL A 594 -9.60 22.23 -25.81
N ARG A 595 -10.30 23.32 -26.14
CA ARG A 595 -9.75 24.41 -26.94
C ARG A 595 -8.49 25.03 -26.32
N HIS A 596 -8.50 25.30 -25.02
CA HIS A 596 -7.33 25.84 -24.32
C HIS A 596 -6.15 24.85 -24.26
N ARG A 597 -6.42 23.54 -24.28
CA ARG A 597 -5.37 22.51 -24.30
C ARG A 597 -4.77 22.37 -25.68
N ILE A 598 -5.60 22.28 -26.72
CA ILE A 598 -5.16 22.27 -28.12
C ILE A 598 -4.29 23.49 -28.40
N GLY A 599 -4.76 24.70 -28.06
CA GLY A 599 -4.01 25.94 -28.30
C GLY A 599 -2.68 26.06 -27.56
N ARG A 600 -2.46 25.23 -26.52
CA ARG A 600 -1.20 25.16 -25.78
C ARG A 600 -0.25 24.09 -26.32
N VAL A 601 -0.79 22.90 -26.61
CA VAL A 601 0.00 21.68 -26.82
C VAL A 601 0.33 21.48 -28.30
N VAL A 602 -0.70 21.52 -29.16
CA VAL A 602 -0.61 21.10 -30.56
C VAL A 602 0.35 21.97 -31.37
N PRO A 603 0.32 23.31 -31.29
CA PRO A 603 1.16 24.12 -32.17
C PRO A 603 2.66 23.97 -31.93
N ALA A 604 3.09 23.94 -30.66
CA ALA A 604 4.51 23.80 -30.34
C ALA A 604 5.00 22.38 -30.66
N MET A 605 4.16 21.35 -30.50
CA MET A 605 4.49 19.99 -30.95
C MET A 605 4.68 19.94 -32.47
N TRP A 606 3.71 20.45 -33.24
CA TRP A 606 3.78 20.50 -34.70
C TRP A 606 4.98 21.30 -35.20
N ALA A 607 5.31 22.42 -34.55
CA ALA A 607 6.50 23.20 -34.90
C ALA A 607 7.79 22.38 -34.73
N VAL A 608 7.95 21.64 -33.62
CA VAL A 608 9.13 20.78 -33.41
C VAL A 608 9.16 19.62 -34.40
N MET A 609 8.02 19.02 -34.73
CA MET A 609 7.92 17.97 -35.75
C MET A 609 8.30 18.48 -37.14
N VAL A 610 7.88 19.69 -37.51
CA VAL A 610 8.30 20.35 -38.75
C VAL A 610 9.81 20.60 -38.73
N ILE A 611 10.36 21.10 -37.62
CA ILE A 611 11.81 21.29 -37.47
C ILE A 611 12.53 19.95 -37.67
N ALA A 612 12.06 18.87 -37.04
CA ALA A 612 12.63 17.54 -37.19
C ALA A 612 12.59 17.06 -38.65
N LEU A 613 11.46 17.22 -39.35
CA LEU A 613 11.34 16.86 -40.77
C LEU A 613 12.23 17.70 -41.67
N VAL A 614 12.39 18.99 -41.39
CA VAL A 614 13.28 19.88 -42.15
C VAL A 614 14.75 19.48 -41.96
N MET A 615 15.12 19.10 -40.74
CA MET A 615 16.51 18.74 -40.41
C MET A 615 16.90 17.33 -40.88
N TYR A 616 16.02 16.34 -40.71
CA TYR A 616 16.34 14.93 -40.92
C TYR A 616 15.63 14.30 -42.12
N GLY A 617 14.72 15.01 -42.78
CA GLY A 617 13.86 14.45 -43.81
C GLY A 617 12.89 13.41 -43.25
N THR A 618 12.43 12.50 -44.11
CA THR A 618 11.48 11.43 -43.72
C THR A 618 12.18 10.17 -43.20
N LEU A 619 13.50 10.06 -43.36
CA LEU A 619 14.28 8.85 -43.05
C LEU A 619 13.69 7.56 -43.66
N GLY A 620 13.05 7.66 -44.83
CA GLY A 620 12.40 6.53 -45.50
C GLY A 620 11.02 6.15 -44.95
N SER A 621 10.48 6.92 -44.00
CA SER A 621 9.15 6.67 -43.41
C SER A 621 8.03 7.00 -44.40
N SER A 622 6.93 6.25 -44.31
CA SER A 622 5.76 6.42 -45.17
C SER A 622 4.95 7.68 -44.81
N THR A 623 4.06 8.11 -45.69
CA THR A 623 3.12 9.22 -45.39
C THR A 623 2.24 8.89 -44.18
N GLY A 624 1.87 7.63 -43.99
CA GLY A 624 1.10 7.18 -42.81
C GLY A 624 1.86 7.40 -41.51
N ASP A 625 3.16 7.14 -41.50
CA ASP A 625 4.02 7.35 -40.33
C ASP A 625 4.15 8.83 -39.97
N ILE A 626 4.26 9.70 -40.98
CA ILE A 626 4.29 11.15 -40.78
C ILE A 626 2.94 11.64 -40.22
N VAL A 627 1.82 11.14 -40.75
CA VAL A 627 0.49 11.46 -40.23
C VAL A 627 0.35 11.00 -38.78
N ALA A 628 0.87 9.81 -38.43
CA ALA A 628 0.88 9.31 -37.06
C ALA A 628 1.73 10.16 -36.12
N MET A 629 2.86 10.69 -36.60
CA MET A 629 3.69 11.66 -35.88
C MET A 629 2.88 12.91 -35.50
N PHE A 630 2.27 13.59 -36.49
CA PHE A 630 1.45 14.79 -36.22
C PHE A 630 0.13 14.50 -35.47
N GLY A 631 -0.34 13.25 -35.54
CA GLY A 631 -1.58 12.75 -34.92
C GLY A 631 -1.44 12.32 -33.46
N PHE A 632 -0.27 12.45 -32.84
CA PHE A 632 0.01 11.97 -31.47
C PHE A 632 -0.11 10.44 -31.32
N SER A 633 0.25 9.70 -32.37
CA SER A 633 0.21 8.24 -32.39
C SER A 633 1.53 7.57 -32.77
N GLN A 634 2.62 8.33 -32.85
CA GLN A 634 3.97 7.84 -33.18
C GLN A 634 4.45 6.72 -32.24
N VAL A 635 4.01 6.73 -30.98
CA VAL A 635 4.37 5.68 -30.02
C VAL A 635 3.82 4.31 -30.37
N TRP A 636 2.69 4.23 -31.08
CA TRP A 636 2.06 2.96 -31.47
C TRP A 636 2.43 2.52 -32.88
N GLN A 637 3.20 3.33 -33.60
CA GLN A 637 3.62 3.05 -34.96
C GLN A 637 5.13 3.26 -35.08
N PRO A 638 5.94 2.20 -34.89
CA PRO A 638 7.39 2.29 -35.01
C PRO A 638 7.79 2.76 -36.41
N ALA A 639 8.41 3.94 -36.49
CA ALA A 639 8.89 4.52 -37.74
C ALA A 639 10.24 5.20 -37.52
N ALA A 640 11.10 5.22 -38.54
CA ALA A 640 12.43 5.80 -38.45
C ALA A 640 12.40 7.31 -38.10
N VAL A 641 11.41 8.04 -38.64
CA VAL A 641 11.20 9.47 -38.35
C VAL A 641 10.97 9.76 -36.86
N ASN A 642 10.41 8.80 -36.11
CA ASN A 642 10.12 8.97 -34.69
C ASN A 642 11.40 9.06 -33.84
N GLY A 643 12.54 8.57 -34.34
CA GLY A 643 13.83 8.67 -33.64
C GLY A 643 14.25 10.11 -33.37
N ALA A 644 13.88 11.06 -34.24
CA ALA A 644 14.20 12.48 -34.09
C ALA A 644 13.39 13.18 -32.98
N VAL A 645 12.23 12.63 -32.63
CA VAL A 645 11.29 13.18 -31.62
C VAL A 645 10.96 12.13 -30.57
N GLY A 646 11.89 11.23 -30.28
CA GLY A 646 11.68 10.08 -29.43
C GLY A 646 11.17 10.44 -28.04
N HIS A 647 11.67 11.53 -27.44
CA HIS A 647 11.25 12.05 -26.12
C HIS A 647 9.78 12.51 -26.08
N ALA A 648 9.16 12.75 -27.22
CA ALA A 648 7.79 13.26 -27.30
C ALA A 648 6.71 12.19 -27.02
N TRP A 649 7.11 10.93 -26.80
CA TRP A 649 6.21 9.84 -26.39
C TRP A 649 5.33 10.19 -25.18
N SER A 650 5.83 10.99 -24.23
CA SER A 650 5.06 11.38 -23.05
C SER A 650 3.89 12.29 -23.40
N MET A 651 3.99 13.04 -24.50
CA MET A 651 2.93 13.93 -24.98
C MET A 651 1.79 13.18 -25.63
N ASP A 652 2.08 12.12 -26.38
CA ASP A 652 1.07 11.24 -26.98
C ASP A 652 0.16 10.64 -25.89
N VAL A 653 0.80 10.17 -24.82
CA VAL A 653 0.12 9.69 -23.62
C VAL A 653 -0.71 10.81 -22.98
N GLU A 654 -0.12 11.99 -22.74
CA GLU A 654 -0.81 13.12 -22.10
C GLU A 654 -2.03 13.61 -22.92
N ALA A 655 -1.95 13.56 -24.25
CA ALA A 655 -3.05 13.92 -25.15
C ALA A 655 -4.29 13.05 -24.92
N VAL A 656 -4.11 11.74 -24.74
CA VAL A 656 -5.21 10.82 -24.38
C VAL A 656 -5.83 11.21 -23.05
N PHE A 657 -5.02 11.59 -22.05
CA PHE A 657 -5.52 12.05 -20.75
C PHE A 657 -6.28 13.38 -20.81
N TYR A 658 -5.92 14.27 -21.73
CA TYR A 658 -6.70 15.49 -21.93
C TYR A 658 -8.13 15.20 -22.38
N VAL A 659 -8.35 14.12 -23.13
CA VAL A 659 -9.70 13.69 -23.55
C VAL A 659 -10.38 12.83 -22.48
N ALA A 660 -9.65 11.90 -21.87
CA ALA A 660 -10.20 10.96 -20.89
C ALA A 660 -10.64 11.64 -19.58
N LEU A 661 -9.89 12.62 -19.08
CA LEU A 661 -10.18 13.26 -17.78
C LEU A 661 -11.53 13.99 -17.73
N PRO A 662 -11.94 14.80 -18.73
CA PRO A 662 -13.28 15.36 -18.79
C PRO A 662 -14.39 14.31 -18.78
N LEU A 663 -14.23 13.22 -19.53
CA LEU A 663 -15.22 12.13 -19.60
C LEU A 663 -15.35 11.43 -18.24
N VAL A 664 -14.23 11.03 -17.65
CA VAL A 664 -14.17 10.43 -16.32
C VAL A 664 -14.76 11.39 -15.26
N GLY A 665 -14.37 12.66 -15.32
CA GLY A 665 -14.88 13.71 -14.44
C GLY A 665 -16.39 13.87 -14.55
N TRP A 666 -16.93 13.83 -15.77
CA TRP A 666 -18.37 13.92 -16.04
C TRP A 666 -19.13 12.70 -15.53
N LEU A 667 -18.62 11.49 -15.74
CA LEU A 667 -19.18 10.25 -15.21
C LEU A 667 -19.20 10.28 -13.67
N CYS A 668 -18.08 10.66 -13.05
CA CYS A 668 -17.97 10.82 -11.61
C CYS A 668 -18.96 11.87 -11.08
N TRP A 669 -19.03 13.05 -11.70
CA TRP A 669 -19.96 14.11 -11.32
C TRP A 669 -21.42 13.67 -11.44
N SER A 670 -21.78 13.03 -12.54
CA SER A 670 -23.14 12.51 -12.80
C SER A 670 -23.53 11.43 -11.79
N ALA A 671 -22.63 10.48 -11.53
CA ALA A 671 -22.82 9.45 -10.52
C ALA A 671 -22.96 10.05 -9.11
N MET A 672 -22.16 11.06 -8.76
CA MET A 672 -22.22 11.72 -7.45
C MET A 672 -23.49 12.56 -7.25
N ARG A 673 -24.04 13.16 -8.30
CA ARG A 673 -25.34 13.84 -8.23
C ARG A 673 -26.48 12.86 -7.96
N ARG A 674 -26.38 11.64 -8.50
CA ARG A 674 -27.40 10.59 -8.32
C ARG A 674 -27.23 9.81 -7.00
N TRP A 675 -26.00 9.64 -6.52
CA TRP A 675 -25.67 8.89 -5.31
C TRP A 675 -24.94 9.79 -4.31
N LYS A 676 -25.70 10.57 -3.51
CA LYS A 676 -25.15 11.51 -2.53
C LYS A 676 -24.23 10.78 -1.52
N GLY A 677 -23.02 11.31 -1.29
CA GLY A 677 -22.10 10.81 -0.26
C GLY A 677 -21.08 9.77 -0.75
N ILE A 678 -21.40 8.47 -0.65
CA ILE A 678 -20.47 7.33 -0.85
C ILE A 678 -19.93 7.20 -2.28
N GLY A 679 -20.69 7.71 -3.26
CA GLY A 679 -20.38 7.56 -4.69
C GLY A 679 -19.03 8.14 -5.08
N GLY A 680 -18.56 9.20 -4.42
CA GLY A 680 -17.26 9.81 -4.74
C GLY A 680 -16.05 8.98 -4.33
N TRP A 681 -16.12 8.29 -3.18
CA TRP A 681 -15.06 7.37 -2.76
C TRP A 681 -15.11 6.06 -3.54
N LEU A 682 -16.29 5.58 -3.90
CA LEU A 682 -16.45 4.45 -4.79
C LEU A 682 -15.92 4.77 -6.19
N ALA A 683 -16.10 5.99 -6.69
CA ALA A 683 -15.55 6.42 -7.97
C ALA A 683 -14.02 6.52 -7.94
N VAL A 684 -13.43 7.07 -6.87
CA VAL A 684 -11.96 7.09 -6.69
C VAL A 684 -11.40 5.69 -6.52
N ALA A 685 -12.05 4.84 -5.72
CA ALA A 685 -11.66 3.44 -5.56
C ALA A 685 -11.80 2.67 -6.87
N LEU A 686 -12.86 2.90 -7.65
CA LEU A 686 -13.04 2.32 -8.98
C LEU A 686 -11.97 2.81 -9.95
N LEU A 687 -11.60 4.08 -9.94
CA LEU A 687 -10.51 4.60 -10.77
C LEU A 687 -9.16 4.01 -10.40
N LEU A 688 -8.90 3.81 -9.11
CA LEU A 688 -7.70 3.10 -8.63
C LEU A 688 -7.71 1.64 -9.09
N VAL A 689 -8.84 0.95 -8.96
CA VAL A 689 -8.99 -0.44 -9.41
C VAL A 689 -8.85 -0.55 -10.93
N VAL A 690 -9.51 0.32 -11.70
CA VAL A 690 -9.42 0.34 -13.17
C VAL A 690 -7.99 0.61 -13.62
N ALA A 691 -7.29 1.55 -12.97
CA ALA A 691 -5.90 1.86 -13.31
C ALA A 691 -4.93 0.72 -13.00
N VAL A 692 -5.15 0.04 -11.88
CA VAL A 692 -4.38 -1.15 -11.51
C VAL A 692 -4.65 -2.30 -12.49
N VAL A 693 -5.91 -2.58 -12.79
CA VAL A 693 -6.30 -3.64 -13.76
C VAL A 693 -5.79 -3.32 -15.16
N ALA A 694 -5.92 -2.07 -15.60
CA ALA A 694 -5.40 -1.57 -16.87
C ALA A 694 -3.89 -1.82 -17.03
N THR A 695 -3.11 -1.53 -15.98
CA THR A 695 -1.65 -1.70 -16.02
C THR A 695 -1.26 -3.18 -16.03
N VAL A 696 -1.96 -4.01 -15.28
CA VAL A 696 -1.75 -5.47 -15.29
C VAL A 696 -2.07 -6.04 -16.67
N LEU A 697 -3.20 -5.67 -17.26
CA LEU A 697 -3.56 -6.09 -18.62
C LEU A 697 -2.52 -5.59 -19.64
N CYS A 698 -2.04 -4.34 -19.55
CA CYS A 698 -0.98 -3.88 -20.43
C CYS A 698 0.31 -4.69 -20.30
N SER A 699 0.72 -5.04 -19.08
CA SER A 699 1.93 -5.85 -18.87
C SER A 699 1.82 -7.29 -19.39
N THR A 700 0.60 -7.82 -19.58
CA THR A 700 0.38 -9.19 -20.07
C THR A 700 0.03 -9.26 -21.56
N TRP A 701 -0.53 -8.18 -22.14
CA TRP A 701 -1.06 -8.17 -23.51
C TRP A 701 -0.20 -7.37 -24.50
N LEU A 702 0.67 -6.47 -24.04
CA LEU A 702 1.57 -5.74 -24.94
C LEU A 702 2.74 -6.64 -25.39
N PRO A 703 3.21 -6.49 -26.64
CA PRO A 703 4.46 -7.11 -27.07
C PRO A 703 5.60 -6.74 -26.11
N ALA A 704 6.51 -7.68 -25.85
CA ALA A 704 7.62 -7.49 -24.90
C ALA A 704 8.48 -6.26 -25.23
N GLU A 705 8.50 -5.83 -26.48
CA GLU A 705 9.27 -4.68 -26.96
C GLU A 705 8.60 -3.32 -26.72
N THR A 706 7.33 -3.28 -26.28
CA THR A 706 6.62 -2.02 -25.97
C THR A 706 6.58 -1.81 -24.47
N PRO A 707 7.36 -0.86 -23.91
CA PRO A 707 7.28 -0.54 -22.48
C PRO A 707 5.83 -0.18 -22.10
N PRO A 708 5.23 -0.79 -21.05
CA PRO A 708 3.84 -0.52 -20.69
C PRO A 708 3.53 0.96 -20.47
N MET A 709 4.53 1.74 -20.05
CA MET A 709 4.45 3.19 -19.85
C MET A 709 4.22 4.00 -21.13
N HIS A 710 4.59 3.46 -22.30
CA HIS A 710 4.32 4.07 -23.60
C HIS A 710 2.86 3.87 -24.05
N SER A 711 2.10 3.00 -23.37
CA SER A 711 0.66 2.87 -23.57
C SER A 711 -0.11 3.83 -22.65
N PRO A 712 -1.16 4.53 -23.12
CA PRO A 712 -2.03 5.35 -22.26
C PRO A 712 -2.63 4.57 -21.10
N ILE A 713 -2.91 3.28 -21.33
CA ILE A 713 -3.49 2.37 -20.36
C ILE A 713 -2.48 2.03 -19.26
N GLY A 714 -1.21 1.80 -19.59
CA GLY A 714 -0.15 1.55 -18.61
C GLY A 714 0.36 2.82 -17.93
N ALA A 715 0.32 3.97 -18.60
CA ALA A 715 0.67 5.26 -18.01
C ALA A 715 -0.37 5.79 -17.02
N LEU A 716 -1.59 5.25 -17.01
CA LEU A 716 -2.69 5.66 -16.12
C LEU A 716 -2.28 5.66 -14.63
N VAL A 717 -1.41 4.73 -14.22
CA VAL A 717 -0.86 4.66 -12.86
C VAL A 717 -0.03 5.89 -12.49
N ALA A 718 0.69 6.50 -13.44
CA ALA A 718 1.45 7.74 -13.21
C ALA A 718 0.56 8.94 -12.85
N PHE A 719 -0.69 8.96 -13.36
CA PHE A 719 -1.64 10.06 -13.15
C PHE A 719 -2.43 9.92 -11.85
N LEU A 720 -2.62 8.70 -11.33
CA LEU A 720 -3.46 8.43 -10.15
C LEU A 720 -3.09 9.24 -8.90
N PRO A 721 -1.80 9.35 -8.50
CA PRO A 721 -1.46 10.07 -7.27
C PRO A 721 -1.88 11.53 -7.34
N GLY A 722 -1.74 12.16 -8.52
CA GLY A 722 -2.19 13.53 -8.73
C GLY A 722 -3.70 13.70 -8.53
N VAL A 723 -4.51 12.82 -9.11
CA VAL A 723 -5.96 12.81 -8.92
C VAL A 723 -6.33 12.58 -7.44
N ALA A 724 -5.63 11.66 -6.77
CA ALA A 724 -5.83 11.38 -5.35
C ALA A 724 -5.54 12.61 -4.49
N PHE A 725 -4.46 13.35 -4.75
CA PHE A 725 -4.16 14.59 -4.04
C PHE A 725 -5.16 15.71 -4.35
N ALA A 726 -5.72 15.78 -5.56
CA ALA A 726 -6.79 16.72 -5.87
C ALA A 726 -8.05 16.44 -5.04
N VAL A 727 -8.43 15.17 -4.91
CA VAL A 727 -9.54 14.72 -4.03
C VAL A 727 -9.23 15.04 -2.57
N LEU A 728 -8.02 14.73 -2.11
CA LEU A 728 -7.58 14.98 -0.74
C LEU A 728 -7.67 16.46 -0.38
N GLU A 729 -7.12 17.31 -1.24
CA GLU A 729 -7.14 18.77 -1.08
C GLU A 729 -8.57 19.30 -0.98
N ILE A 730 -9.43 18.92 -1.93
CA ILE A 730 -10.80 19.42 -2.00
C ILE A 730 -11.63 18.95 -0.81
N ARG A 731 -11.46 17.70 -0.36
CA ARG A 731 -12.28 17.12 0.72
C ARG A 731 -11.78 17.44 2.12
N LEU A 732 -10.48 17.33 2.32
CA LEU A 732 -9.84 17.36 3.63
C LEU A 732 -8.91 18.55 3.81
N GLY A 733 -8.66 19.36 2.78
CA GLY A 733 -7.70 20.46 2.82
C GLY A 733 -7.90 21.41 3.99
N THR A 734 -9.14 21.82 4.30
CA THR A 734 -9.42 22.70 5.45
C THR A 734 -9.16 22.04 6.81
N ARG A 735 -9.31 20.72 6.91
CA ARG A 735 -9.01 19.97 8.14
C ARG A 735 -7.52 19.76 8.30
N ILE A 736 -6.85 19.40 7.20
CA ILE A 736 -5.39 19.18 7.14
C ILE A 736 -4.65 20.50 7.42
N ALA A 737 -5.13 21.62 6.87
CA ALA A 737 -4.57 22.95 7.10
C ALA A 737 -4.50 23.31 8.60
N ARG A 738 -5.44 22.82 9.42
CA ARG A 738 -5.49 23.09 10.87
C ARG A 738 -4.53 22.23 11.69
N TRP A 739 -3.92 21.20 11.12
CA TRP A 739 -2.99 20.35 11.86
C TRP A 739 -1.64 21.07 12.02
N ARG A 740 -1.20 21.24 13.27
CA ARG A 740 0.09 21.91 13.58
C ARG A 740 1.30 21.29 12.87
N HIS A 741 1.23 20.01 12.54
CA HIS A 741 2.33 19.22 11.98
C HIS A 741 2.30 19.11 10.45
N THR A 742 1.31 19.67 9.77
CA THR A 742 1.19 19.64 8.29
C THR A 742 2.45 20.05 7.54
N PRO A 743 3.19 21.13 7.90
CA PRO A 743 4.43 21.46 7.20
C PRO A 743 5.52 20.40 7.36
N ALA A 744 5.68 19.83 8.57
CA ALA A 744 6.64 18.76 8.82
C ALA A 744 6.29 17.49 8.04
N ILE A 745 4.99 17.16 7.96
CA ILE A 745 4.49 16.04 7.15
C ILE A 745 4.77 16.29 5.66
N GLY A 746 4.57 17.52 5.17
CA GLY A 746 4.88 17.88 3.77
C GLY A 746 6.36 17.68 3.42
N VAL A 747 7.27 18.10 4.30
CA VAL A 747 8.72 17.89 4.14
C VAL A 747 9.06 16.40 4.18
N ALA A 748 8.58 15.68 5.20
CA ALA A 748 8.84 14.24 5.35
C ALA A 748 8.33 13.43 4.15
N THR A 749 7.15 13.78 3.62
CA THR A 749 6.54 13.14 2.44
C THR A 749 7.41 13.35 1.21
N THR A 750 7.95 14.55 1.02
CA THR A 750 8.80 14.88 -0.13
C THR A 750 10.15 14.20 -0.04
N LEU A 751 10.80 14.23 1.13
CA LEU A 751 12.06 13.54 1.38
C LEU A 751 11.91 12.03 1.19
N LEU A 752 10.78 11.46 1.63
CA LEU A 752 10.46 10.05 1.38
C LEU A 752 10.32 9.78 -0.12
N GLY A 753 9.59 10.62 -0.86
CA GLY A 753 9.46 10.47 -2.32
C GLY A 753 10.80 10.51 -3.06
N LEU A 754 11.68 11.46 -2.70
CA LEU A 754 13.04 11.55 -3.25
C LEU A 754 13.92 10.36 -2.87
N LEU A 755 13.84 9.89 -1.62
CA LEU A 755 14.59 8.74 -1.14
C LEU A 755 14.15 7.46 -1.85
N VAL A 756 12.85 7.26 -2.03
CA VAL A 756 12.30 6.11 -2.76
C VAL A 756 12.75 6.16 -4.23
N ALA A 757 12.69 7.32 -4.89
CA ALA A 757 13.18 7.47 -6.26
C ALA A 757 14.68 7.13 -6.38
N TYR A 758 15.53 7.67 -5.50
CA TYR A 758 16.96 7.35 -5.48
C TYR A 758 17.23 5.86 -5.24
N LYS A 759 16.54 5.28 -4.24
CA LYS A 759 16.61 3.85 -3.93
C LYS A 759 15.94 2.98 -4.99
N LEU A 760 15.13 3.51 -5.90
CA LEU A 760 14.64 2.74 -7.03
C LEU A 760 15.73 2.64 -8.10
N SER A 761 16.36 3.77 -8.39
CA SER A 761 17.40 3.89 -9.42
C SER A 761 18.69 3.16 -9.07
N SER A 762 19.03 3.01 -7.79
CA SER A 762 20.21 2.20 -7.41
C SER A 762 20.01 0.68 -7.57
N TRP A 763 18.82 0.22 -7.98
CA TRP A 763 18.45 -1.20 -8.08
C TRP A 763 17.96 -1.48 -9.50
N THR A 764 18.91 -1.53 -10.44
CA THR A 764 18.71 -1.69 -11.89
C THR A 764 18.21 -3.09 -12.31
N ARG A 765 17.43 -3.78 -11.48
CA ARG A 765 16.84 -5.11 -11.82
C ARG A 765 15.34 -5.20 -11.53
N LEU A 766 14.67 -4.07 -11.39
CA LEU A 766 13.22 -4.04 -11.33
C LEU A 766 12.61 -4.41 -12.68
N GLY A 767 11.63 -5.30 -12.69
CA GLY A 767 10.77 -5.51 -13.83
C GLY A 767 10.08 -4.19 -14.21
N SER A 768 9.70 -4.09 -15.48
CA SER A 768 9.17 -2.86 -16.05
C SER A 768 7.89 -2.40 -15.34
N ALA A 769 7.09 -3.32 -14.80
CA ALA A 769 5.85 -3.00 -14.11
C ALA A 769 6.11 -2.42 -12.70
N GLU A 770 7.03 -2.98 -11.91
CA GLU A 770 7.33 -2.54 -10.54
C GLU A 770 7.86 -1.11 -10.53
N ALA A 771 8.80 -0.82 -11.44
CA ALA A 771 9.37 0.50 -11.59
C ALA A 771 8.29 1.55 -11.88
N ILE A 772 7.25 1.20 -12.65
CA ILE A 772 6.13 2.10 -12.97
C ILE A 772 5.39 2.52 -11.68
N PHE A 773 5.06 1.58 -10.79
CA PHE A 773 4.32 1.88 -9.58
C PHE A 773 5.13 2.67 -8.56
N TYR A 774 6.39 2.30 -8.35
CA TYR A 774 7.24 3.01 -7.39
C TYR A 774 7.58 4.41 -7.87
N ASN A 775 7.80 4.60 -9.18
CA ASN A 775 7.98 5.94 -9.74
C ASN A 775 6.71 6.78 -9.62
N ALA A 776 5.53 6.20 -9.92
CA ALA A 776 4.26 6.88 -9.70
C ALA A 776 4.05 7.26 -8.23
N ALA A 777 4.29 6.33 -7.30
CA ALA A 777 4.19 6.59 -5.86
C ALA A 777 5.16 7.69 -5.41
N SER A 778 6.43 7.62 -5.84
CA SER A 778 7.46 8.61 -5.53
C SER A 778 7.09 10.00 -6.06
N ALA A 779 6.63 10.08 -7.32
CA ALA A 779 6.13 11.32 -7.90
C ALA A 779 4.92 11.87 -7.14
N GLY A 780 4.00 10.99 -6.75
CA GLY A 780 2.86 11.32 -5.90
C GLY A 780 3.28 11.89 -4.55
N LEU A 781 4.26 11.30 -3.89
CA LEU A 781 4.80 11.78 -2.62
C LEU A 781 5.48 13.15 -2.77
N ILE A 782 6.22 13.37 -3.85
CA ILE A 782 6.85 14.67 -4.16
C ILE A 782 5.79 15.76 -4.37
N VAL A 783 4.83 15.52 -5.28
CA VAL A 783 3.73 16.48 -5.56
C VAL A 783 2.87 16.69 -4.31
N GLY A 784 2.52 15.61 -3.63
CA GLY A 784 1.71 15.61 -2.43
C GLY A 784 2.34 16.36 -1.26
N GLY A 785 3.65 16.22 -1.07
CA GLY A 785 4.39 16.96 -0.05
C GLY A 785 4.38 18.47 -0.30
N VAL A 786 4.49 18.91 -1.55
CA VAL A 786 4.34 20.32 -1.95
C VAL A 786 2.90 20.81 -1.71
N VAL A 787 1.89 20.01 -2.06
CA VAL A 787 0.46 20.33 -1.79
C VAL A 787 0.20 20.46 -0.29
N LEU A 788 0.67 19.51 0.53
CA LEU A 788 0.53 19.55 1.98
C LEU A 788 1.22 20.78 2.58
N TRP A 789 2.40 21.14 2.09
CA TRP A 789 3.09 22.35 2.50
C TRP A 789 2.24 23.60 2.20
N GLN A 790 1.70 23.74 0.99
CA GLN A 790 0.85 24.87 0.63
C GLN A 790 -0.44 24.93 1.46
N LEU A 791 -1.02 23.77 1.78
CA LEU A 791 -2.21 23.67 2.65
C LEU A 791 -1.97 24.22 4.06
N SER A 792 -0.72 24.27 4.54
CA SER A 792 -0.40 24.87 5.84
C SER A 792 -0.52 26.41 5.88
N GLY A 793 -0.90 27.05 4.76
CA GLY A 793 -1.01 28.50 4.64
C GLY A 793 0.34 29.22 4.53
N ARG A 794 1.44 28.47 4.48
CA ARG A 794 2.80 28.98 4.29
C ARG A 794 3.09 29.21 2.81
N ARG A 795 3.95 30.19 2.53
CA ARG A 795 4.56 30.33 1.20
C ARG A 795 5.34 29.06 0.87
N THR A 796 5.34 28.68 -0.41
CA THR A 796 6.15 27.57 -0.95
C THR A 796 7.63 27.68 -0.56
N TRP A 797 8.37 26.57 -0.53
CA TRP A 797 9.78 26.51 -0.13
C TRP A 797 10.67 27.49 -0.91
N ALA A 798 11.70 28.02 -0.25
CA ALA A 798 12.62 28.99 -0.85
C ALA A 798 13.27 28.47 -2.15
N ILE A 799 13.66 27.20 -2.19
CA ILE A 799 14.25 26.55 -3.38
C ILE A 799 13.29 26.49 -4.57
N LEU A 800 11.98 26.39 -4.32
CA LEU A 800 10.94 26.46 -5.35
C LEU A 800 10.56 27.91 -5.67
N ARG A 801 10.99 28.91 -4.89
CA ARG A 801 10.69 30.32 -5.17
C ARG A 801 11.82 31.03 -5.91
N TRP A 802 12.87 30.30 -6.26
CA TRP A 802 14.01 30.86 -6.98
C TRP A 802 13.56 31.34 -8.37
N ARG A 803 13.77 32.63 -8.67
CA ARG A 803 13.26 33.29 -9.88
C ARG A 803 13.63 32.57 -11.19
N PRO A 804 14.87 32.07 -11.38
CA PRO A 804 15.23 31.32 -12.58
C PRO A 804 14.41 30.05 -12.76
N VAL A 805 14.11 29.32 -11.68
CA VAL A 805 13.32 28.09 -11.72
C VAL A 805 11.86 28.38 -12.06
N VAL A 806 11.28 29.43 -11.51
CA VAL A 806 9.91 29.87 -11.87
C VAL A 806 9.87 30.24 -13.35
N TRP A 807 10.87 31.00 -13.83
CA TRP A 807 10.97 31.42 -15.23
C TRP A 807 11.10 30.23 -16.20
N LEU A 808 11.90 29.22 -15.83
CA LEU A 808 12.01 27.96 -16.56
C LEU A 808 10.69 27.19 -16.55
N GLY A 809 10.00 27.15 -15.39
CA GLY A 809 8.72 26.50 -15.21
C GLY A 809 7.61 27.03 -16.11
N GLU A 810 7.53 28.35 -16.29
CA GLU A 810 6.59 28.99 -17.20
C GLU A 810 6.80 28.60 -18.66
N ARG A 811 8.04 28.31 -19.05
CA ARG A 811 8.47 27.98 -20.42
C ARG A 811 8.77 26.49 -20.59
N SER A 812 8.45 25.68 -19.59
CA SER A 812 8.97 24.32 -19.50
C SER A 812 8.50 23.45 -20.66
N TYR A 813 7.32 23.75 -21.20
CA TYR A 813 6.74 23.02 -22.31
C TYR A 813 7.57 23.16 -23.60
N SER A 814 7.77 24.39 -24.08
CA SER A 814 8.55 24.63 -25.30
C SER A 814 10.01 24.16 -25.18
N ILE A 815 10.64 24.32 -24.01
CA ILE A 815 12.01 23.83 -23.78
C ILE A 815 12.04 22.30 -23.78
N PHE A 816 11.09 21.65 -23.09
CA PHE A 816 10.94 20.19 -23.10
C PHE A 816 10.64 19.64 -24.50
N MET A 817 9.99 20.39 -25.38
CA MET A 817 9.74 19.91 -26.76
C MET A 817 11.01 19.91 -27.60
N ILE A 818 11.85 20.94 -27.51
CA ILE A 818 13.03 21.06 -28.38
C ILE A 818 14.31 20.42 -27.81
N HIS A 819 14.35 20.11 -26.50
CA HIS A 819 15.59 19.67 -25.84
C HIS A 819 16.23 18.43 -26.47
N GLY A 820 15.43 17.45 -26.93
CA GLY A 820 15.94 16.23 -27.53
C GLY A 820 16.79 16.52 -28.77
N ILE A 821 16.24 17.30 -29.71
CA ILE A 821 16.95 17.77 -30.91
C ILE A 821 18.17 18.60 -30.50
N ALA A 822 18.00 19.53 -29.56
CA ALA A 822 19.09 20.41 -29.12
C ALA A 822 20.31 19.64 -28.53
N ILE A 823 20.06 18.62 -27.70
CA ILE A 823 21.10 17.76 -27.11
C ILE A 823 21.70 16.85 -28.18
N PHE A 824 20.86 16.30 -29.06
CA PHE A 824 21.29 15.38 -30.11
C PHE A 824 22.21 16.06 -31.13
N GLU A 825 21.89 17.28 -31.56
CA GLU A 825 22.72 18.00 -32.54
C GLU A 825 24.12 18.33 -32.00
N LEU A 826 24.27 18.57 -30.70
CA LEU A 826 25.59 18.81 -30.09
C LEU A 826 26.53 17.61 -30.20
N ARG A 827 26.00 16.38 -30.34
CA ARG A 827 26.83 15.19 -30.57
C ARG A 827 27.53 15.24 -31.92
N SER A 828 26.92 15.89 -32.92
CA SER A 828 27.41 15.94 -34.29
C SER A 828 28.58 16.92 -34.46
N LEU A 829 28.80 17.80 -33.47
CA LEU A 829 29.90 18.75 -33.47
C LEU A 829 31.28 18.10 -33.23
N GLY A 830 31.34 16.78 -33.03
CA GLY A 830 32.60 16.03 -33.03
C GLY A 830 33.61 16.46 -31.97
N VAL A 831 33.15 17.05 -30.86
CA VAL A 831 34.02 17.52 -29.79
C VAL A 831 34.50 16.31 -28.98
N ASP A 832 35.73 15.86 -29.24
CA ASP A 832 36.40 14.80 -28.49
C ASP A 832 36.73 15.26 -27.06
N ALA A 833 35.75 15.21 -26.16
CA ALA A 833 36.02 15.38 -24.74
C ALA A 833 36.76 14.12 -24.22
N SER A 834 37.95 14.29 -23.65
CA SER A 834 38.80 13.15 -23.22
C SER A 834 38.19 12.29 -22.09
N SER A 835 37.14 12.77 -21.40
CA SER A 835 36.52 12.08 -20.27
C SER A 835 34.99 12.01 -20.35
N LEU A 836 34.40 11.03 -19.66
CA LEU A 836 32.93 10.88 -19.51
C LEU A 836 32.30 12.16 -18.90
N TRP A 837 32.93 12.71 -17.86
CA TRP A 837 32.50 13.95 -17.23
C TRP A 837 32.61 15.15 -18.17
N GLY A 838 33.63 15.19 -19.03
CA GLY A 838 33.75 16.21 -20.07
C GLY A 838 32.58 16.18 -21.06
N HIS A 839 32.20 14.99 -21.55
CA HIS A 839 31.01 14.83 -22.41
C HIS A 839 29.72 15.24 -21.69
N PHE A 840 29.53 14.79 -20.44
CA PHE A 840 28.37 15.16 -19.65
C PHE A 840 28.26 16.67 -19.46
N LEU A 841 29.36 17.35 -19.09
CA LEU A 841 29.38 18.79 -18.85
C LEU A 841 29.16 19.58 -20.16
N LEU A 842 29.73 19.12 -21.27
CA LEU A 842 29.52 19.73 -22.58
C LEU A 842 28.05 19.63 -23.00
N TYR A 843 27.46 18.43 -22.92
CA TYR A 843 26.05 18.23 -23.26
C TYR A 843 25.10 18.93 -22.29
N PHE A 844 25.44 18.97 -21.00
CA PHE A 844 24.65 19.70 -20.02
C PHE A 844 24.70 21.20 -20.26
N ALA A 845 25.89 21.81 -20.31
CA ALA A 845 26.02 23.25 -20.48
C ALA A 845 25.58 23.73 -21.87
N GLY A 846 26.11 23.10 -22.93
CA GLY A 846 25.77 23.42 -24.31
C GLY A 846 24.33 23.05 -24.65
N GLY A 847 23.89 21.85 -24.27
CA GLY A 847 22.56 21.33 -24.59
C GLY A 847 21.46 22.03 -23.82
N ALA A 848 21.67 22.32 -22.52
CA ALA A 848 20.73 23.13 -21.77
C ALA A 848 20.66 24.55 -22.35
N ALA A 849 21.78 25.19 -22.64
CA ALA A 849 21.79 26.55 -23.20
C ALA A 849 21.04 26.61 -24.53
N PHE A 850 21.35 25.68 -25.45
CA PHE A 850 20.71 25.61 -26.76
C PHE A 850 19.22 25.29 -26.66
N ALA A 851 18.83 24.31 -25.83
CA ALA A 851 17.45 23.96 -25.57
C ALA A 851 16.66 25.12 -24.96
N ILE A 852 17.25 25.86 -24.01
CA ILE A 852 16.62 27.02 -23.38
C ILE A 852 16.41 28.13 -24.42
N VAL A 853 17.42 28.46 -25.22
CA VAL A 853 17.31 29.51 -26.25
C VAL A 853 16.24 29.16 -27.28
N LEU A 854 16.31 27.98 -27.89
CA LEU A 854 15.31 27.55 -28.87
C LEU A 854 13.92 27.42 -28.25
N GLY A 855 13.82 26.91 -27.03
CA GLY A 855 12.57 26.75 -26.31
C GLY A 855 11.93 28.10 -25.97
N VAL A 856 12.73 29.12 -25.63
CA VAL A 856 12.25 30.50 -25.41
C VAL A 856 11.72 31.12 -26.70
N ILE A 857 12.43 30.91 -27.83
CA ILE A 857 11.99 31.36 -29.15
C ILE A 857 10.65 30.70 -29.49
N LEU A 858 10.57 29.38 -29.37
CA LEU A 858 9.35 28.62 -29.64
C LEU A 858 8.19 29.04 -28.71
N HIS A 859 8.48 29.32 -27.45
CA HIS A 859 7.49 29.80 -26.50
C HIS A 859 6.89 31.14 -26.92
N HIS A 860 7.73 32.09 -27.34
CA HIS A 860 7.30 33.43 -27.71
C HIS A 860 6.65 33.51 -29.09
N LEU A 861 7.12 32.72 -30.04
CA LEU A 861 6.63 32.73 -31.43
C LEU A 861 5.45 31.77 -31.64
N VAL A 862 5.34 30.67 -30.90
CA VAL A 862 4.33 29.64 -31.19
C VAL A 862 3.40 29.42 -30.01
N GLU A 863 3.93 29.00 -28.86
CA GLU A 863 3.11 28.60 -27.71
C GLU A 863 2.24 29.77 -27.19
N ARG A 864 2.85 30.91 -26.89
CA ARG A 864 2.18 32.05 -26.24
C ARG A 864 1.13 32.72 -27.13
N PRO A 865 1.38 33.04 -28.41
CA PRO A 865 0.37 33.66 -29.27
C PRO A 865 -0.85 32.76 -29.50
N LEU A 866 -0.64 31.47 -29.75
CA LEU A 866 -1.72 30.53 -30.04
C LEU A 866 -2.50 30.12 -28.79
N THR A 867 -1.83 30.07 -27.63
CA THR A 867 -2.54 29.93 -26.34
C THR A 867 -3.46 31.13 -26.08
N ARG A 868 -3.02 32.36 -26.40
CA ARG A 868 -3.85 33.57 -26.25
C ARG A 868 -5.05 33.58 -27.20
N LEU A 869 -4.82 33.24 -28.46
CA LEU A 869 -5.89 33.09 -29.45
C LEU A 869 -6.95 32.08 -28.99
N SER A 870 -6.53 30.94 -28.43
CA SER A 870 -7.46 29.92 -27.89
C SER A 870 -8.33 30.44 -26.73
N ARG A 871 -7.88 31.49 -26.04
CA ARG A 871 -8.61 32.17 -24.96
C ARG A 871 -9.49 33.33 -25.45
N GLY A 872 -9.45 33.63 -26.75
CA GLY A 872 -10.13 34.80 -27.35
C GLY A 872 -9.38 36.11 -27.14
N GLU A 873 -8.10 36.06 -26.76
CA GLU A 873 -7.23 37.23 -26.59
C GLU A 873 -6.49 37.53 -27.91
N ARG A 874 -6.26 38.82 -28.23
CA ARG A 874 -5.48 39.22 -29.42
C ARG A 874 -4.03 38.72 -29.28
N PRO A 875 -3.43 38.11 -30.33
CA PRO A 875 -2.04 37.70 -30.30
C PRO A 875 -1.15 38.94 -30.33
N ILE A 876 -0.13 38.98 -29.48
CA ILE A 876 0.89 40.03 -29.50
C ILE A 876 2.15 39.43 -30.08
N TRP A 877 2.44 39.79 -31.32
CA TRP A 877 3.70 39.49 -31.98
C TRP A 877 4.62 40.71 -31.74
N GLY A 878 5.72 40.54 -30.99
CA GLY A 878 6.76 41.57 -30.88
C GLY A 878 6.62 42.67 -29.81
N GLY A 879 5.92 42.46 -28.70
CA GLY A 879 5.91 43.43 -27.58
C GLY A 879 6.96 43.11 -26.50
N ALA A 880 7.67 44.14 -25.99
CA ALA A 880 8.58 44.07 -24.84
C ALA A 880 7.98 43.23 -23.69
N PRO A 881 8.81 42.51 -22.89
CA PRO A 881 8.32 41.57 -21.89
C PRO A 881 7.35 42.28 -20.95
N SER A 882 6.06 42.02 -21.15
CA SER A 882 5.02 42.45 -20.24
C SER A 882 5.43 41.90 -18.87
N THR A 883 5.78 42.80 -17.95
CA THR A 883 5.82 42.52 -16.53
C THR A 883 4.41 42.10 -16.15
N VAL A 884 4.11 40.82 -16.34
CA VAL A 884 3.01 40.17 -15.65
C VAL A 884 3.34 40.41 -14.20
N ARG A 885 2.57 41.28 -13.54
CA ARG A 885 2.67 41.46 -12.10
C ARG A 885 2.64 40.07 -11.50
N SER A 886 3.78 39.66 -10.97
CA SER A 886 3.92 38.47 -10.17
C SER A 886 2.79 38.49 -9.12
N PRO A 887 2.02 37.42 -8.93
CA PRO A 887 1.06 37.35 -7.84
C PRO A 887 1.75 37.45 -6.46
N PHE A 888 3.08 37.32 -6.44
CA PHE A 888 3.92 37.70 -5.31
C PHE A 888 4.21 39.20 -5.40
N GLY A 889 3.38 40.00 -4.73
CA GLY A 889 3.58 41.44 -4.58
C GLY A 889 4.89 41.77 -3.87
N ASP A 890 5.51 42.85 -4.34
CA ASP A 890 6.57 43.57 -3.63
C ASP A 890 6.02 44.09 -2.29
N PRO A 891 6.77 43.97 -1.18
CA PRO A 891 6.42 44.65 0.06
C PRO A 891 6.93 46.10 -0.02
N SER A 892 6.23 46.97 -0.75
CA SER A 892 6.41 48.42 -0.57
C SER A 892 5.45 48.92 0.51
N PRO A 893 5.90 49.64 1.55
CA PRO A 893 5.02 50.17 2.58
C PRO A 893 4.19 51.33 2.01
N THR A 894 2.88 51.28 2.27
CA THR A 894 1.95 52.42 2.41
C THR A 894 2.09 53.60 1.42
N ARG A 895 1.15 53.67 0.47
CA ARG A 895 0.52 54.95 0.09
C ARG A 895 -0.97 54.70 -0.13
N GLU A 896 -1.79 55.19 0.80
CA GLU A 896 -3.22 55.30 0.64
C GLU A 896 -3.52 56.12 -0.62
N ALA A 897 -4.32 55.57 -1.52
CA ALA A 897 -4.94 56.34 -2.60
C ALA A 897 -6.28 56.88 -2.09
N PRO A 898 -6.61 58.16 -2.35
CA PRO A 898 -7.81 58.78 -1.79
C PRO A 898 -9.08 58.21 -2.40
N VAL A 899 -10.07 57.96 -1.54
CA VAL A 899 -11.43 57.54 -1.90
C VAL A 899 -12.13 58.68 -2.68
N PRO A 900 -12.71 58.44 -3.86
CA PRO A 900 -13.52 59.46 -4.53
C PRO A 900 -14.87 59.61 -3.82
N PRO A 901 -15.42 60.84 -3.69
CA PRO A 901 -16.65 61.06 -2.95
C PRO A 901 -17.86 60.43 -3.65
N ALA A 902 -18.78 59.93 -2.83
CA ALA A 902 -20.02 59.31 -3.25
C ALA A 902 -20.90 60.31 -4.03
N ARG A 903 -21.34 59.93 -5.23
CA ARG A 903 -22.44 60.61 -5.91
C ARG A 903 -23.76 60.19 -5.28
N GLU A 904 -24.38 61.10 -4.54
CA GLU A 904 -25.80 61.04 -4.19
C GLU A 904 -26.63 60.89 -5.48
N ARG A 905 -27.52 59.90 -5.52
CA ARG A 905 -28.65 59.88 -6.46
C ARG A 905 -29.90 60.27 -5.70
N ALA A 906 -30.40 61.46 -6.03
CA ALA A 906 -31.70 61.95 -5.65
C ALA A 906 -32.82 61.00 -6.13
N LEU A 907 -33.83 60.83 -5.29
CA LEU A 907 -35.14 60.27 -5.61
C LEU A 907 -35.89 61.23 -6.56
N PRO A 908 -36.68 60.75 -7.52
CA PRO A 908 -37.68 61.58 -8.18
C PRO A 908 -39.02 61.49 -7.44
N ALA A 909 -39.56 62.64 -7.06
CA ALA A 909 -40.99 62.87 -6.86
C ALA A 909 -41.54 63.64 -8.07
N ASP A 910 -42.81 63.39 -8.36
CA ASP A 910 -43.74 64.10 -9.24
C ASP A 910 -43.73 63.79 -10.76
N ALA A 911 -44.61 62.86 -11.16
CA ALA A 911 -45.77 63.07 -12.04
C ALA A 911 -46.42 61.72 -12.42
#